data_AF-A0A366HXU1-F1
#
_entry.id   AF-A0A366HXU1-F1
#
_cell.length_a   1.000
_cell.length_b   1.000
_cell.length_c   1.000
_cell.angle_alpha   90.00
_cell.angle_beta   90.00
_cell.angle_gamma   90.00
#
_symmetry.space_group_name_H-M   'P 1'
#
loop_
_entity.id
_entity.type
_entity.pdbx_description
1 polymer ?
#
loop_
_entity_poly.entity_id
_entity_poly.type
_entity_poly.pdbx_seq_one_letter_code
_entity_poly.pdbx_strand_id
1 'polypeptide(L)'
;MGVPVIYLSAAPTDLRTHRARAEKILTSSGLQVITLEAVRSKDWSQIRKSLRQELRNCSAVVHFAGLCHGSEPSGRPPGAPRRSHAQMEYHLARDLRIPTYPFVLPGVFPFDAHSPEPVEEQLLQEEHRQFLINQMRASDHVETAAQLDQRLYTLAHDLLQKGQATSSKAPSPRRSRSAVWFMRLPLLALVASSGMYFWNTWRDGSPQVLIHPPGALLAGLSPDEIAAEQERVVLGALETTRLAREVAQITPQQGTAREQYDSRTKQELAIASVAARYGKEPGALQASIEGWARSTRTSTTATPLDKALAVYFLADYETAAEEAGRVAAAAESSSSPNHALALSGWFLQGHCRLQQLKFHGALDSYRHAFAHTSVEGQPLIWSDLVLAEGLALMQLGRWNEALPSFNTALKLRNSHLPPDAPELAWAMTALAPLHAAMDKAEEAESLLAQSCQILEKRLGPEHPEVAIAVANLGEVLRLSGRAPEAETTLCRAIAMHEKLQGKDAPEIARILGSLARLVAGAGRQSEAILLGEKALSIDERKFGPDHPRVARDLTNLALLLASQDHPRAVELQRRALAIMEKQFGPAHADTASALNNLAGLLQDGPQGDEAELMFRTAMKTDEALFGRSHPNLLRDLRNLAGLLRNSGRRDESIAYYLQALGLAEVHFGKEHSETVTSLRQLSLQLAEARRFTEAEPFARRALASATKLYGPDHMEVAQCSRDLAFCLAVSGKLEEAATLYANAQIIAETHLGSDHISVFHDVRNQAAVLRDLGDKPKALEAYRRAYTMARRILGHEHPQTLVAMDNLACMLRDTKHYDDAEYMFRDLLTVREKLWGPDRVDLANDLSDLAGVLFLESRHAEAEPLYRRALKLVAKAPKEATGTPSLINTARQNYSANLRRLSISEEETAMRMRQIESGETVDDLAATSRTP
;
A
#
# COMPACT_ATOMS: atom_id res chain seq x y z
N MET A 1 -29.67 -26.69 -18.26
CA MET A 1 -28.39 -26.25 -17.64
C MET A 1 -27.34 -27.30 -17.97
N GLY A 2 -26.09 -26.92 -18.20
CA GLY A 2 -24.98 -27.86 -18.38
C GLY A 2 -24.01 -27.74 -17.19
N VAL A 3 -23.46 -28.88 -16.76
CA VAL A 3 -22.28 -28.88 -15.89
C VAL A 3 -21.09 -28.37 -16.71
N PRO A 4 -20.16 -27.54 -16.18
CA PRO A 4 -19.02 -27.10 -16.96
C PRO A 4 -18.16 -28.28 -17.40
N VAL A 5 -17.85 -28.33 -18.70
CA VAL A 5 -17.16 -29.45 -19.34
C VAL A 5 -15.67 -29.13 -19.46
N ILE A 6 -14.81 -29.94 -18.86
CA ILE A 6 -13.37 -29.67 -18.75
C ILE A 6 -12.59 -30.67 -19.58
N TYR A 7 -11.83 -30.19 -20.56
CA TYR A 7 -10.88 -31.04 -21.29
C TYR A 7 -9.61 -31.20 -20.46
N LEU A 8 -9.18 -32.44 -20.20
CA LEU A 8 -7.96 -32.73 -19.46
C LEU A 8 -6.88 -33.28 -20.42
N SER A 9 -5.93 -32.41 -20.76
CA SER A 9 -4.78 -32.66 -21.64
C SER A 9 -3.55 -33.07 -20.82
N ALA A 10 -2.89 -34.16 -21.19
CA ALA A 10 -1.64 -34.62 -20.57
C ALA A 10 -0.92 -35.61 -21.50
N ALA A 11 0.41 -35.67 -21.43
CA ALA A 11 1.17 -36.76 -22.05
C ALA A 11 0.79 -38.11 -21.38
N PRO A 12 0.39 -39.16 -22.14
CA PRO A 12 -0.18 -40.38 -21.57
C PRO A 12 0.86 -41.42 -21.12
N THR A 13 2.16 -41.10 -21.12
CA THR A 13 3.26 -42.02 -20.77
C THR A 13 3.71 -41.89 -19.32
N ASP A 14 4.06 -40.67 -18.91
CA ASP A 14 4.70 -40.32 -17.63
C ASP A 14 3.74 -39.65 -16.61
N LEU A 15 2.55 -39.24 -17.06
CA LEU A 15 1.54 -38.53 -16.25
C LEU A 15 0.24 -39.33 -16.01
N ARG A 16 0.21 -40.64 -16.22
CA ARG A 16 -1.01 -41.47 -16.07
C ARG A 16 -1.59 -41.37 -14.66
N THR A 17 -0.76 -41.50 -13.63
CA THR A 17 -1.14 -41.40 -12.22
C THR A 17 -1.62 -39.99 -11.87
N HIS A 18 -0.96 -38.94 -12.40
CA HIS A 18 -1.33 -37.54 -12.16
C HIS A 18 -2.62 -37.14 -12.87
N ARG A 19 -2.82 -37.62 -14.11
CA ARG A 19 -4.06 -37.41 -14.87
C ARG A 19 -5.24 -38.09 -14.17
N ALA A 20 -5.11 -39.35 -13.75
CA ALA A 20 -6.16 -40.05 -13.01
C ALA A 20 -6.50 -39.36 -11.66
N ARG A 21 -5.48 -38.80 -10.98
CA ARG A 21 -5.66 -37.99 -9.77
C ARG A 21 -6.44 -36.69 -10.06
N ALA A 22 -6.07 -35.96 -11.11
CA ALA A 22 -6.74 -34.73 -11.51
C ALA A 22 -8.18 -34.97 -11.98
N GLU A 23 -8.41 -35.99 -12.80
CA GLU A 23 -9.74 -36.42 -13.27
C GLU A 23 -10.66 -36.77 -12.09
N LYS A 24 -10.15 -37.52 -11.10
CA LYS A 24 -10.88 -37.82 -9.86
C LYS A 24 -11.24 -36.55 -9.08
N ILE A 25 -10.29 -35.62 -8.88
CA ILE A 25 -10.51 -34.39 -8.11
C ILE A 25 -11.56 -33.50 -8.79
N LEU A 26 -11.38 -33.20 -10.07
CA LEU A 26 -12.29 -32.34 -10.84
C LEU A 26 -13.70 -32.95 -10.91
N THR A 27 -13.81 -34.27 -11.17
CA THR A 27 -15.11 -34.96 -11.23
C THR A 27 -15.78 -35.02 -9.86
N SER A 28 -15.04 -35.31 -8.78
CA SER A 28 -15.59 -35.33 -7.41
C SER A 28 -16.04 -33.95 -6.92
N SER A 29 -15.47 -32.88 -7.48
CA SER A 29 -15.89 -31.50 -7.25
C SER A 29 -17.19 -31.12 -7.98
N GLY A 30 -17.69 -31.99 -8.88
CA GLY A 30 -18.94 -31.78 -9.63
C GLY A 30 -18.77 -31.23 -11.05
N LEU A 31 -17.57 -31.34 -11.66
CA LEU A 31 -17.33 -30.99 -13.05
C LEU A 31 -17.43 -32.20 -13.99
N GLN A 32 -17.77 -31.98 -15.26
CA GLN A 32 -17.75 -33.03 -16.27
C GLN A 32 -16.38 -33.04 -16.96
N VAL A 33 -15.50 -33.97 -16.58
CA VAL A 33 -14.19 -34.14 -17.24
C VAL A 33 -14.36 -34.94 -18.54
N ILE A 34 -13.64 -34.52 -19.58
CA ILE A 34 -13.44 -35.29 -20.82
C ILE A 34 -11.93 -35.45 -21.04
N THR A 35 -11.50 -36.69 -21.29
CA THR A 35 -10.16 -37.01 -21.81
C THR A 35 -10.31 -37.78 -23.12
N LEU A 36 -9.47 -37.50 -24.11
CA LEU A 36 -9.63 -38.05 -25.45
C LEU A 36 -8.65 -39.21 -25.71
N GLU A 37 -8.96 -40.38 -25.14
CA GLU A 37 -8.17 -41.58 -25.35
C GLU A 37 -8.35 -42.09 -26.79
N ALA A 38 -7.31 -41.90 -27.60
CA ALA A 38 -7.20 -42.32 -28.99
C ALA A 38 -8.22 -41.68 -29.97
N VAL A 39 -7.88 -40.48 -30.47
CA VAL A 39 -8.14 -40.19 -31.89
C VAL A 39 -7.37 -41.22 -32.71
N ARG A 40 -8.05 -42.27 -33.20
CA ARG A 40 -7.41 -43.42 -33.88
C ARG A 40 -6.81 -43.09 -35.25
N SER A 41 -6.99 -41.87 -35.76
CA SER A 41 -6.32 -41.39 -36.97
C SER A 41 -4.91 -40.90 -36.63
N LYS A 42 -3.93 -41.30 -37.45
CA LYS A 42 -2.56 -40.76 -37.36
C LYS A 42 -2.39 -39.46 -38.15
N ASP A 43 -3.41 -38.95 -38.83
CA ASP A 43 -3.34 -37.79 -39.75
C ASP A 43 -3.56 -36.46 -39.00
N TRP A 44 -2.53 -35.62 -38.99
CA TRP A 44 -2.52 -34.25 -38.45
C TRP A 44 -3.79 -33.44 -38.77
N SER A 45 -4.27 -33.50 -40.02
CA SER A 45 -5.42 -32.71 -40.48
C SER A 45 -6.74 -33.16 -39.83
N GLN A 46 -6.92 -34.47 -39.68
CA GLN A 46 -8.09 -35.08 -39.07
C GLN A 46 -8.10 -34.86 -37.55
N ILE A 47 -6.93 -35.01 -36.90
CA ILE A 47 -6.78 -34.80 -35.46
C ILE A 47 -7.09 -33.33 -35.12
N ARG A 48 -6.52 -32.35 -35.85
CA ARG A 48 -6.79 -30.92 -35.61
C ARG A 48 -8.26 -30.57 -35.87
N LYS A 49 -8.95 -31.24 -36.81
CA LYS A 49 -10.39 -31.08 -37.05
C LYS A 49 -11.22 -31.64 -35.88
N SER A 50 -10.91 -32.85 -35.40
CA SER A 50 -11.62 -33.51 -34.30
C SER A 50 -11.44 -32.75 -32.98
N LEU A 51 -10.21 -32.42 -32.60
CA LEU A 51 -9.92 -31.63 -31.40
C LEU A 51 -10.61 -30.27 -31.43
N ARG A 52 -10.64 -29.59 -32.59
CA ARG A 52 -11.36 -28.31 -32.74
C ARG A 52 -12.88 -28.46 -32.58
N GLN A 53 -13.45 -29.63 -32.82
CA GLN A 53 -14.87 -29.89 -32.59
C GLN A 53 -15.16 -30.16 -31.11
N GLU A 54 -14.37 -31.00 -30.45
CA GLU A 54 -14.54 -31.31 -29.02
C GLU A 54 -14.25 -30.10 -28.12
N LEU A 55 -13.11 -29.44 -28.31
CA LEU A 55 -12.68 -28.32 -27.47
C LEU A 55 -13.69 -27.15 -27.48
N ARG A 56 -14.43 -26.96 -28.58
CA ARG A 56 -15.50 -25.93 -28.67
C ARG A 56 -16.68 -26.17 -27.73
N ASN A 57 -16.86 -27.40 -27.24
CA ASN A 57 -17.90 -27.75 -26.28
C ASN A 57 -17.39 -27.66 -24.81
N CYS A 58 -16.09 -27.44 -24.62
CA CYS A 58 -15.45 -27.38 -23.31
C CYS A 58 -15.46 -25.95 -22.74
N SER A 59 -15.79 -25.82 -21.45
CA SER A 59 -15.77 -24.57 -20.69
C SER A 59 -14.34 -24.13 -20.34
N ALA A 60 -13.42 -25.07 -20.19
CA ALA A 60 -11.99 -24.83 -20.00
C ALA A 60 -11.15 -26.07 -20.38
N VAL A 61 -9.83 -25.88 -20.46
CA VAL A 61 -8.82 -26.93 -20.64
C VAL A 61 -7.83 -26.90 -19.48
N VAL A 62 -7.59 -28.05 -18.87
CA VAL A 62 -6.47 -28.27 -17.93
C VAL A 62 -5.37 -29.00 -18.69
N HIS A 63 -4.13 -28.50 -18.65
CA HIS A 63 -3.02 -29.07 -19.42
C HIS A 63 -1.82 -29.37 -18.52
N PHE A 64 -1.40 -30.63 -18.47
CA PHE A 64 -0.22 -31.06 -17.74
C PHE A 64 0.99 -31.24 -18.66
N ALA A 65 2.14 -30.69 -18.24
CA ALA A 65 3.43 -30.90 -18.88
C ALA A 65 4.36 -31.70 -17.96
N GLY A 66 4.64 -32.94 -18.38
CA GLY A 66 5.55 -33.88 -17.73
C GLY A 66 6.98 -33.77 -18.28
N LEU A 67 7.79 -34.80 -18.10
CA LEU A 67 9.14 -34.90 -18.65
C LEU A 67 9.16 -35.50 -20.06
N CYS A 68 8.15 -36.31 -20.43
CA CYS A 68 8.01 -36.82 -21.80
C CYS A 68 7.44 -35.78 -22.76
N HIS A 69 7.97 -35.75 -23.99
CA HIS A 69 7.31 -35.14 -25.15
C HIS A 69 6.01 -35.87 -25.46
N GLY A 70 6.06 -37.21 -25.50
CA GLY A 70 4.99 -38.06 -25.99
C GLY A 70 4.86 -38.06 -27.51
N SER A 71 4.06 -38.99 -28.05
CA SER A 71 3.95 -39.23 -29.49
C SER A 71 3.54 -38.00 -30.32
N GLU A 72 4.19 -37.81 -31.47
CA GLU A 72 3.75 -36.86 -32.50
C GLU A 72 2.69 -37.44 -33.47
N PRO A 73 1.71 -36.64 -33.91
CA PRO A 73 0.82 -36.97 -35.02
C PRO A 73 1.57 -37.00 -36.37
N SER A 74 1.30 -38.01 -37.21
CA SER A 74 1.91 -38.14 -38.53
C SER A 74 1.24 -37.26 -39.59
N GLY A 75 1.87 -37.12 -40.76
CA GLY A 75 1.33 -36.29 -41.84
C GLY A 75 1.38 -34.78 -41.56
N ARG A 76 2.25 -34.33 -40.64
CA ARG A 76 2.55 -32.92 -40.38
C ARG A 76 2.89 -32.22 -41.71
N PRO A 77 2.16 -31.17 -42.12
CA PRO A 77 2.45 -30.47 -43.37
C PRO A 77 3.77 -29.68 -43.28
N PRO A 78 4.48 -29.45 -44.41
CA PRO A 78 5.71 -28.66 -44.42
C PRO A 78 5.52 -27.28 -43.77
N GLY A 79 6.48 -26.89 -42.91
CA GLY A 79 6.45 -25.61 -42.20
C GLY A 79 5.58 -25.56 -40.93
N ALA A 80 4.76 -26.57 -40.62
CA ALA A 80 4.10 -26.65 -39.31
C ALA A 80 5.11 -27.05 -38.21
N PRO A 81 5.02 -26.50 -36.98
CA PRO A 81 5.94 -26.86 -35.89
C PRO A 81 5.78 -28.34 -35.49
N ARG A 82 6.89 -29.00 -35.13
CA ARG A 82 6.85 -30.29 -34.43
C ARG A 82 6.21 -30.09 -33.06
N ARG A 83 5.24 -30.93 -32.72
CA ARG A 83 4.46 -30.88 -31.47
C ARG A 83 3.87 -32.24 -31.19
N SER A 84 3.99 -32.72 -29.95
CA SER A 84 3.25 -33.90 -29.51
C SER A 84 1.74 -33.64 -29.44
N HIS A 85 0.94 -34.71 -29.32
CA HIS A 85 -0.52 -34.60 -29.19
C HIS A 85 -0.95 -33.63 -28.07
N ALA A 86 -0.35 -33.71 -26.87
CA ALA A 86 -0.73 -32.84 -25.74
C ALA A 86 -0.32 -31.38 -25.96
N GLN A 87 0.83 -31.12 -26.58
CA GLN A 87 1.25 -29.77 -26.97
C GLN A 87 0.28 -29.18 -28.02
N MET A 88 -0.17 -29.98 -28.99
CA MET A 88 -1.15 -29.56 -29.99
C MET A 88 -2.52 -29.24 -29.38
N GLU A 89 -3.00 -30.01 -28.41
CA GLU A 89 -4.24 -29.72 -27.67
C GLU A 89 -4.19 -28.35 -26.98
N TYR A 90 -3.14 -28.10 -26.20
CA TYR A 90 -2.93 -26.84 -25.48
C TYR A 90 -2.91 -25.63 -26.42
N HIS A 91 -2.11 -25.70 -27.49
CA HIS A 91 -2.02 -24.59 -28.44
C HIS A 91 -3.33 -24.40 -29.23
N LEU A 92 -4.04 -25.48 -29.59
CA LEU A 92 -5.32 -25.38 -30.29
C LEU A 92 -6.44 -24.80 -29.39
N ALA A 93 -6.39 -25.06 -28.09
CA ALA A 93 -7.28 -24.43 -27.12
C ALA A 93 -7.03 -22.90 -27.02
N ARG A 94 -5.76 -22.48 -27.02
CA ARG A 94 -5.37 -21.06 -27.08
C ARG A 94 -5.75 -20.41 -28.42
N ASP A 95 -5.55 -21.08 -29.56
CA ASP A 95 -6.05 -20.63 -30.88
C ASP A 95 -7.57 -20.36 -30.86
N LEU A 96 -8.31 -21.17 -30.09
CA LEU A 96 -9.77 -21.09 -29.96
C LEU A 96 -10.24 -20.14 -28.83
N ARG A 97 -9.31 -19.49 -28.10
CA ARG A 97 -9.57 -18.63 -26.94
C ARG A 97 -10.35 -19.30 -25.79
N ILE A 98 -10.22 -20.61 -25.65
CA ILE A 98 -10.78 -21.36 -24.52
C ILE A 98 -9.85 -21.14 -23.31
N PRO A 99 -10.36 -20.96 -22.07
CA PRO A 99 -9.52 -20.82 -20.89
C PRO A 99 -8.61 -22.04 -20.69
N THR A 100 -7.29 -21.84 -20.78
CA THR A 100 -6.28 -22.91 -20.59
C THR A 100 -5.52 -22.73 -19.27
N TYR A 101 -5.51 -23.78 -18.45
CA TYR A 101 -4.84 -23.82 -17.15
C TYR A 101 -3.66 -24.81 -17.19
N PRO A 102 -2.42 -24.32 -17.38
CA PRO A 102 -1.23 -25.17 -17.42
C PRO A 102 -0.75 -25.58 -16.02
N PHE A 103 -0.23 -26.80 -15.93
CA PHE A 103 0.43 -27.37 -14.76
C PHE A 103 1.74 -28.03 -15.22
N VAL A 104 2.88 -27.37 -15.00
CA VAL A 104 4.20 -27.95 -15.28
C VAL A 104 4.70 -28.64 -14.02
N LEU A 105 5.01 -29.94 -14.10
CA LEU A 105 5.54 -30.69 -12.97
C LEU A 105 7.09 -30.70 -13.02
N PRO A 106 7.78 -30.38 -11.90
CA PRO A 106 9.25 -30.35 -11.84
C PRO A 106 9.84 -31.77 -11.83
N GLY A 107 11.11 -31.91 -12.18
CA GLY A 107 11.79 -33.22 -12.27
C GLY A 107 11.85 -34.02 -10.95
N VAL A 108 11.56 -33.39 -9.81
CA VAL A 108 11.48 -34.05 -8.48
C VAL A 108 10.11 -34.68 -8.19
N PHE A 109 9.11 -34.47 -9.05
CA PHE A 109 7.80 -35.11 -8.92
C PHE A 109 7.89 -36.61 -9.29
N PRO A 110 7.13 -37.52 -8.65
CA PRO A 110 7.15 -38.94 -9.01
C PRO A 110 6.40 -39.18 -10.33
N PHE A 111 7.11 -39.34 -11.44
CA PHE A 111 6.54 -39.68 -12.76
C PHE A 111 6.33 -41.18 -12.94
N ASP A 112 5.40 -41.57 -13.82
CA ASP A 112 5.20 -42.97 -14.19
C ASP A 112 6.34 -43.47 -15.09
N ALA A 113 6.76 -44.72 -14.90
CA ALA A 113 7.85 -45.31 -15.68
C ALA A 113 7.53 -45.36 -17.18
N HIS A 114 8.45 -44.82 -17.98
CA HIS A 114 8.39 -44.73 -19.44
C HIS A 114 9.71 -45.19 -20.08
N SER A 115 9.70 -45.43 -21.40
CA SER A 115 10.94 -45.64 -22.17
C SER A 115 11.67 -44.31 -22.39
N PRO A 116 13.01 -44.28 -22.47
CA PRO A 116 13.74 -43.05 -22.76
C PRO A 116 13.44 -42.57 -24.19
N GLU A 117 13.02 -41.31 -24.33
CA GLU A 117 12.79 -40.66 -25.62
C GLU A 117 14.12 -40.17 -26.24
N PRO A 118 14.20 -40.00 -27.57
CA PRO A 118 15.36 -39.37 -28.24
C PRO A 118 15.65 -37.96 -27.72
N VAL A 119 16.93 -37.54 -27.76
CA VAL A 119 17.39 -36.23 -27.26
C VAL A 119 16.66 -35.05 -27.92
N GLU A 120 16.28 -35.16 -29.19
CA GLU A 120 15.51 -34.13 -29.90
C GLU A 120 14.10 -33.93 -29.31
N GLU A 121 13.44 -35.02 -28.90
CA GLU A 121 12.11 -34.99 -28.30
C GLU A 121 12.18 -34.44 -26.85
N GLN A 122 13.22 -34.80 -26.10
CA GLN A 122 13.51 -34.23 -24.78
C GLN A 122 13.70 -32.70 -24.85
N LEU A 123 14.45 -32.20 -25.85
CA LEU A 123 14.65 -30.76 -26.07
C LEU A 123 13.34 -30.05 -26.43
N LEU A 124 12.55 -30.61 -27.36
CA LEU A 124 11.24 -30.06 -27.74
C LEU A 124 10.22 -30.06 -26.58
N GLN A 125 10.38 -30.95 -25.59
CA GLN A 125 9.58 -30.93 -24.38
C GLN A 125 10.07 -29.91 -23.36
N GLU A 126 11.38 -29.75 -23.14
CA GLU A 126 11.90 -28.74 -22.21
C GLU A 126 11.67 -27.31 -22.74
N GLU A 127 11.74 -27.08 -24.06
CA GLU A 127 11.32 -25.82 -24.69
C GLU A 127 9.84 -25.50 -24.38
N HIS A 128 8.94 -26.48 -24.47
CA HIS A 128 7.52 -26.31 -24.13
C HIS A 128 7.30 -26.09 -22.63
N ARG A 129 8.02 -26.82 -21.77
CA ARG A 129 7.99 -26.65 -20.31
C ARG A 129 8.45 -25.26 -19.91
N GLN A 130 9.56 -24.78 -20.46
CA GLN A 130 10.07 -23.42 -20.18
C GLN A 130 9.16 -22.34 -20.78
N PHE A 131 8.57 -22.55 -21.96
CA PHE A 131 7.56 -21.66 -22.53
C PHE A 131 6.35 -21.51 -21.59
N LEU A 132 5.89 -22.61 -20.97
CA LEU A 132 4.82 -22.58 -19.96
C LEU A 132 5.26 -21.89 -18.67
N ILE A 133 6.44 -22.24 -18.13
CA ILE A 133 7.02 -21.63 -16.91
C ILE A 133 7.11 -20.11 -17.05
N ASN A 134 7.64 -19.61 -18.18
CA ASN A 134 7.76 -18.18 -18.48
C ASN A 134 6.41 -17.42 -18.60
N GLN A 135 5.28 -18.12 -18.57
CA GLN A 135 3.92 -17.56 -18.62
C GLN A 135 3.10 -17.86 -17.34
N MET A 136 3.65 -18.61 -16.40
CA MET A 136 3.06 -18.85 -15.08
C MET A 136 3.60 -17.82 -14.07
N ARG A 137 2.82 -17.50 -13.04
CA ARG A 137 3.32 -16.73 -11.89
C ARG A 137 4.08 -17.68 -10.95
N ALA A 138 4.90 -17.14 -10.04
CA ALA A 138 5.56 -17.95 -9.02
C ALA A 138 4.55 -18.79 -8.18
N SER A 139 3.39 -18.22 -7.88
CA SER A 139 2.24 -18.88 -7.23
C SER A 139 1.56 -19.98 -8.06
N ASP A 140 1.88 -20.09 -9.35
CA ASP A 140 1.30 -21.07 -10.27
C ASP A 140 2.21 -22.29 -10.50
N HIS A 141 3.39 -22.33 -9.87
CA HIS A 141 4.22 -23.53 -9.81
C HIS A 141 3.64 -24.58 -8.85
N VAL A 142 4.05 -25.83 -9.01
CA VAL A 142 3.59 -26.98 -8.23
C VAL A 142 4.78 -27.86 -7.90
N GLU A 143 5.26 -27.80 -6.67
CA GLU A 143 6.45 -28.53 -6.23
C GLU A 143 6.07 -29.86 -5.55
N THR A 144 4.87 -29.93 -4.97
CA THR A 144 4.38 -31.07 -4.20
C THR A 144 2.99 -31.54 -4.65
N ALA A 145 2.69 -32.82 -4.40
CA ALA A 145 1.38 -33.41 -4.68
C ALA A 145 0.23 -32.77 -3.86
N ALA A 146 0.53 -32.16 -2.70
CA ALA A 146 -0.46 -31.44 -1.90
C ALA A 146 -0.84 -30.09 -2.54
N GLN A 147 0.13 -29.32 -3.02
CA GLN A 147 -0.12 -28.09 -3.80
C GLN A 147 -0.89 -28.39 -5.09
N LEU A 148 -0.61 -29.53 -5.75
CA LEU A 148 -1.34 -29.95 -6.94
C LEU A 148 -2.84 -30.14 -6.65
N ASP A 149 -3.16 -30.95 -5.63
CA ASP A 149 -4.55 -31.19 -5.23
C ASP A 149 -5.25 -29.89 -4.83
N GLN A 150 -4.60 -29.06 -4.01
CA GLN A 150 -5.14 -27.78 -3.57
C GLN A 150 -5.49 -26.87 -4.76
N ARG A 151 -4.58 -26.72 -5.75
CA ARG A 151 -4.85 -25.89 -6.93
C ARG A 151 -5.92 -26.48 -7.84
N LEU A 152 -6.05 -27.81 -7.93
CA LEU A 152 -7.14 -28.47 -8.66
C LEU A 152 -8.50 -28.27 -7.99
N TYR A 153 -8.60 -28.33 -6.66
CA TYR A 153 -9.84 -28.00 -5.94
C TYR A 153 -10.23 -26.52 -6.07
N THR A 154 -9.26 -25.59 -5.93
CA THR A 154 -9.51 -24.16 -6.15
C THR A 154 -9.99 -23.88 -7.57
N LEU A 155 -9.32 -24.44 -8.57
CA LEU A 155 -9.71 -24.32 -9.98
C LEU A 155 -11.12 -24.89 -10.22
N ALA A 156 -11.46 -26.01 -9.60
CA ALA A 156 -12.79 -26.60 -9.73
C ALA A 156 -13.89 -25.67 -9.17
N HIS A 157 -13.65 -25.08 -8.00
CA HIS A 157 -14.55 -24.12 -7.36
C HIS A 157 -14.79 -22.87 -8.24
N ASP A 158 -13.71 -22.30 -8.77
CA ASP A 158 -13.70 -21.16 -9.68
C ASP A 158 -14.55 -21.39 -10.94
N LEU A 159 -14.40 -22.57 -11.57
CA LEU A 159 -15.10 -22.94 -12.78
C LEU A 159 -16.60 -23.16 -12.54
N LEU A 160 -16.97 -23.69 -11.37
CA LEU A 160 -18.37 -23.84 -10.96
C LEU A 160 -19.04 -22.48 -10.67
N GLN A 161 -18.36 -21.56 -9.99
CA GLN A 161 -18.88 -20.20 -9.79
C GLN A 161 -19.05 -19.46 -11.12
N LYS A 162 -18.06 -19.51 -12.02
CA LYS A 162 -18.13 -18.90 -13.35
C LYS A 162 -19.26 -19.48 -14.21
N GLY A 163 -19.58 -20.77 -14.05
CA GLY A 163 -20.75 -21.41 -14.67
C GLY A 163 -22.09 -20.86 -14.18
N GLN A 164 -22.20 -20.41 -12.93
CA GLN A 164 -23.43 -19.87 -12.34
C GLN A 164 -23.65 -18.38 -12.64
N ALA A 165 -22.57 -17.61 -12.80
CA ALA A 165 -22.62 -16.15 -12.96
C ALA A 165 -23.31 -15.64 -14.26
N THR A 166 -23.53 -16.51 -15.25
CA THR A 166 -24.03 -16.12 -16.59
C THR A 166 -25.56 -16.03 -16.70
N SER A 167 -26.31 -16.25 -15.60
CA SER A 167 -27.77 -16.45 -15.67
C SER A 167 -28.57 -15.76 -14.55
N SER A 168 -28.90 -14.46 -14.72
CA SER A 168 -30.12 -13.90 -14.08
C SER A 168 -30.74 -12.70 -14.82
N LYS A 169 -32.04 -12.83 -15.13
CA LYS A 169 -33.03 -11.74 -15.20
C LYS A 169 -34.34 -12.31 -14.64
N ALA A 170 -35.03 -11.54 -13.79
CA ALA A 170 -36.22 -11.98 -13.03
C ALA A 170 -37.54 -11.74 -13.84
N PRO A 171 -38.75 -12.15 -13.39
CA PRO A 171 -39.34 -11.83 -12.08
C PRO A 171 -40.03 -13.02 -11.32
N SER A 172 -40.67 -12.69 -10.20
CA SER A 172 -41.39 -13.55 -9.22
C SER A 172 -42.94 -13.51 -9.45
N PRO A 173 -43.88 -13.90 -8.54
CA PRO A 173 -43.78 -14.56 -7.21
C PRO A 173 -44.86 -15.65 -6.87
N ARG A 174 -44.65 -16.44 -5.78
CA ARG A 174 -45.58 -16.62 -4.61
C ARG A 174 -45.19 -17.76 -3.62
N ARG A 175 -45.20 -17.44 -2.31
CA ARG A 175 -45.66 -18.17 -1.08
C ARG A 175 -45.67 -19.72 -1.04
N SER A 176 -45.34 -20.41 0.08
CA SER A 176 -45.18 -20.00 1.50
C SER A 176 -44.41 -21.01 2.39
N ARG A 177 -43.98 -20.56 3.59
CA ARG A 177 -43.66 -21.35 4.83
C ARG A 177 -42.39 -22.25 4.74
N SER A 178 -41.48 -22.31 5.73
CA SER A 178 -41.40 -21.71 7.09
C SER A 178 -39.93 -21.50 7.52
N ALA A 179 -39.69 -20.54 8.44
CA ALA A 179 -38.46 -20.35 9.25
C ALA A 179 -37.14 -20.01 8.50
N VAL A 180 -36.13 -19.31 9.07
CA VAL A 180 -36.00 -18.41 10.25
C VAL A 180 -34.79 -17.47 9.98
N TRP A 181 -34.91 -16.18 10.32
CA TRP A 181 -33.91 -15.11 10.70
C TRP A 181 -32.38 -15.23 10.44
N PHE A 182 -31.55 -14.17 10.38
CA PHE A 182 -31.60 -12.73 9.94
C PHE A 182 -30.25 -12.03 10.30
N MET A 183 -29.70 -11.11 9.45
CA MET A 183 -28.72 -10.01 9.79
C MET A 183 -27.38 -10.33 10.56
N ARG A 184 -26.29 -9.54 10.40
CA ARG A 184 -25.60 -8.41 11.17
C ARG A 184 -25.06 -8.64 12.62
N LEU A 185 -23.76 -8.46 13.07
CA LEU A 185 -22.46 -7.81 12.62
C LEU A 185 -22.22 -6.36 13.26
N PRO A 186 -21.05 -5.56 13.44
CA PRO A 186 -19.59 -5.40 12.97
C PRO A 186 -18.37 -5.38 14.00
N LEU A 187 -17.10 -4.78 13.94
CA LEU A 187 -16.41 -3.57 13.29
C LEU A 187 -14.81 -3.56 12.94
N LEU A 188 -14.16 -2.40 12.55
CA LEU A 188 -12.77 -2.02 11.97
C LEU A 188 -12.24 -0.63 12.55
N ALA A 189 -11.27 0.25 12.08
CA ALA A 189 -10.29 0.50 10.93
C ALA A 189 -9.31 1.70 11.26
N LEU A 190 -8.14 2.03 10.64
CA LEU A 190 -7.78 2.75 9.35
C LEU A 190 -6.23 2.83 9.14
N VAL A 191 -5.73 3.39 8.02
CA VAL A 191 -4.32 3.75 7.68
C VAL A 191 -4.23 5.02 6.80
N ALA A 192 -3.11 5.79 6.80
CA ALA A 192 -2.68 6.63 5.64
C ALA A 192 -1.14 6.89 5.58
N SER A 193 -0.63 7.32 4.41
CA SER A 193 0.80 7.45 4.01
C SER A 193 1.32 8.91 4.07
N SER A 194 2.60 9.27 3.88
CA SER A 194 3.87 8.57 3.55
C SER A 194 5.02 9.29 4.27
N GLY A 195 6.02 8.58 4.81
CA GLY A 195 7.12 9.24 5.55
C GLY A 195 6.62 10.10 6.71
N MET A 196 5.47 9.67 7.25
CA MET A 196 4.73 10.11 8.44
C MET A 196 4.01 8.90 9.07
N TYR A 197 4.55 7.72 8.79
CA TYR A 197 3.77 6.49 8.61
C TYR A 197 3.52 5.75 9.93
N PHE A 198 4.38 5.98 10.93
CA PHE A 198 4.48 5.14 12.12
C PHE A 198 3.38 5.38 13.17
N TRP A 199 2.95 6.64 13.33
CA TRP A 199 2.03 7.02 14.40
C TRP A 199 0.55 6.77 14.05
N ASN A 200 0.12 7.08 12.83
CA ASN A 200 -1.27 6.86 12.42
C ASN A 200 -1.62 5.37 12.34
N THR A 201 -0.71 4.48 11.92
CA THR A 201 -0.95 3.02 12.00
C THR A 201 -1.18 2.50 13.41
N TRP A 202 -0.96 3.31 14.45
CA TRP A 202 -1.18 2.96 15.84
C TRP A 202 -2.24 3.83 16.56
N ARG A 203 -2.57 5.01 16.01
CA ARG A 203 -3.78 5.76 16.37
C ARG A 203 -5.02 5.13 15.73
N ASP A 204 -4.96 4.88 14.42
CA ASP A 204 -5.99 4.22 13.62
C ASP A 204 -5.95 2.69 13.71
N GLY A 205 -4.77 2.13 14.00
CA GLY A 205 -4.59 0.78 14.49
C GLY A 205 -4.36 0.78 16.00
N SER A 206 -5.30 1.35 16.76
CA SER A 206 -5.28 1.19 18.22
C SER A 206 -5.23 -0.32 18.54
N PRO A 207 -4.32 -0.78 19.43
CA PRO A 207 -4.40 -2.13 19.96
C PRO A 207 -5.73 -2.27 20.70
N GLN A 208 -6.21 -3.49 20.86
CA GLN A 208 -7.15 -3.75 21.95
C GLN A 208 -6.36 -3.88 23.25
N VAL A 209 -5.81 -2.75 23.73
CA VAL A 209 -5.55 -2.58 25.15
C VAL A 209 -6.93 -2.48 25.79
N LEU A 210 -7.42 -3.62 26.27
CA LEU A 210 -8.53 -3.65 27.21
C LEU A 210 -8.07 -2.96 28.48
N ILE A 211 -8.27 -1.65 28.54
CA ILE A 211 -8.34 -0.90 29.79
C ILE A 211 -9.63 -1.37 30.46
N HIS A 212 -9.53 -2.51 31.15
CA HIS A 212 -10.52 -2.88 32.15
C HIS A 212 -10.63 -1.69 33.12
N PRO A 213 -11.85 -1.24 33.49
CA PRO A 213 -11.99 -0.28 34.58
C PRO A 213 -11.31 -0.89 35.82
N PRO A 214 -10.46 -0.14 36.56
CA PRO A 214 -9.58 -0.72 37.57
C PRO A 214 -10.34 -1.61 38.55
N GLY A 215 -9.91 -2.88 38.67
CA GLY A 215 -10.55 -3.87 39.55
C GLY A 215 -10.52 -3.54 41.04
N ALA A 216 -9.92 -2.40 41.42
CA ALA A 216 -9.82 -1.88 42.77
C ALA A 216 -10.41 -0.46 42.92
N LEU A 217 -11.42 -0.11 42.12
CA LEU A 217 -12.36 1.00 42.40
C LEU A 217 -13.12 0.82 43.76
N LEU A 218 -12.94 -0.32 44.43
CA LEU A 218 -13.55 -0.72 45.71
C LEU A 218 -12.61 -0.55 46.93
N ALA A 219 -11.82 0.53 46.95
CA ALA A 219 -10.89 0.82 48.04
C ALA A 219 -11.61 1.25 49.34
N GLY A 220 -12.17 0.28 50.08
CA GLY A 220 -12.81 0.51 51.39
C GLY A 220 -13.55 -0.67 52.03
N LEU A 221 -13.51 -1.88 51.46
CA LEU A 221 -14.30 -3.03 51.90
C LEU A 221 -13.53 -4.03 52.79
N SER A 222 -14.26 -4.83 53.56
CA SER A 222 -13.77 -5.73 54.61
C SER A 222 -13.31 -7.11 54.11
N PRO A 223 -12.64 -7.95 54.92
CA PRO A 223 -12.10 -9.25 54.47
C PRO A 223 -13.13 -10.23 53.89
N ASP A 224 -14.36 -10.26 54.42
CA ASP A 224 -15.43 -11.13 53.90
C ASP A 224 -16.01 -10.57 52.58
N GLU A 225 -15.94 -9.26 52.36
CA GLU A 225 -16.31 -8.62 51.09
C GLU A 225 -15.20 -8.78 50.04
N ILE A 226 -13.92 -8.84 50.45
CA ILE A 226 -12.80 -9.22 49.57
C ILE A 226 -12.98 -10.67 49.07
N ALA A 227 -13.47 -11.59 49.91
CA ALA A 227 -13.82 -12.94 49.46
C ALA A 227 -14.99 -12.94 48.46
N ALA A 228 -16.00 -12.09 48.65
CA ALA A 228 -17.10 -11.93 47.71
C ALA A 228 -16.68 -11.31 46.35
N GLU A 229 -15.75 -10.35 46.35
CA GLU A 229 -15.23 -9.77 45.10
C GLU A 229 -14.30 -10.70 44.33
N GLN A 230 -13.58 -11.59 45.02
CA GLN A 230 -12.85 -12.70 44.38
C GLN A 230 -13.78 -13.67 43.63
N GLU A 231 -15.06 -13.77 44.00
CA GLU A 231 -16.09 -14.53 43.25
C GLU A 231 -16.79 -13.67 42.17
N ARG A 232 -16.95 -12.35 42.38
CA ARG A 232 -17.64 -11.46 41.42
C ARG A 232 -16.84 -11.10 40.18
N VAL A 233 -15.52 -10.90 40.28
CA VAL A 233 -14.66 -10.74 39.08
C VAL A 233 -14.73 -12.00 38.21
N VAL A 234 -14.91 -13.17 38.82
CA VAL A 234 -15.13 -14.47 38.14
C VAL A 234 -16.54 -14.60 37.55
N LEU A 235 -17.52 -13.81 38.00
CA LEU A 235 -18.84 -13.63 37.37
C LEU A 235 -18.87 -12.54 36.28
N GLY A 236 -17.72 -12.18 35.70
CA GLY A 236 -17.47 -10.99 34.84
C GLY A 236 -18.33 -10.74 33.58
N ALA A 237 -19.42 -11.48 33.36
CA ALA A 237 -20.52 -11.10 32.46
C ALA A 237 -21.90 -11.66 32.86
N LEU A 238 -22.07 -12.26 34.05
CA LEU A 238 -23.22 -13.12 34.34
C LEU A 238 -24.48 -12.40 34.81
N GLU A 239 -24.41 -11.21 35.44
CA GLU A 239 -25.62 -10.47 35.86
C GLU A 239 -26.44 -9.85 34.71
N THR A 240 -25.87 -9.70 33.50
CA THR A 240 -26.65 -9.38 32.28
C THR A 240 -27.77 -10.39 32.00
N THR A 241 -27.73 -11.56 32.65
CA THR A 241 -28.68 -12.67 32.49
C THR A 241 -29.87 -12.62 33.47
N ARG A 242 -29.92 -11.69 34.44
CA ARG A 242 -31.03 -11.60 35.43
C ARG A 242 -32.08 -10.54 35.09
N LEU A 243 -31.68 -9.30 34.81
CA LEU A 243 -32.61 -8.17 34.62
C LEU A 243 -33.31 -8.15 33.25
N ALA A 244 -32.83 -8.93 32.28
CA ALA A 244 -33.47 -9.13 30.97
C ALA A 244 -34.83 -9.88 31.03
N ARG A 245 -35.35 -10.21 32.22
CA ARG A 245 -36.59 -10.98 32.42
C ARG A 245 -37.85 -10.17 32.77
N GLU A 246 -37.73 -8.97 33.33
CA GLU A 246 -38.89 -8.30 33.96
C GLU A 246 -39.46 -7.14 33.13
N VAL A 247 -38.64 -6.32 32.48
CA VAL A 247 -39.12 -5.17 31.68
C VAL A 247 -39.45 -5.56 30.23
N ALA A 248 -40.27 -6.61 30.08
CA ALA A 248 -40.80 -7.06 28.78
C ALA A 248 -41.95 -6.15 28.26
N GLN A 249 -42.01 -4.88 28.68
CA GLN A 249 -43.17 -4.01 28.49
C GLN A 249 -42.77 -2.56 28.14
N ILE A 250 -43.10 -2.19 26.90
CA ILE A 250 -43.37 -0.82 26.38
C ILE A 250 -42.16 0.04 25.95
N THR A 251 -42.31 0.62 24.76
CA THR A 251 -41.41 1.47 23.94
C THR A 251 -41.96 2.93 23.82
N PRO A 252 -41.34 3.91 23.11
CA PRO A 252 -39.97 4.12 22.56
C PRO A 252 -39.40 5.56 22.83
N GLN A 253 -38.42 6.03 22.03
CA GLN A 253 -38.00 7.44 21.75
C GLN A 253 -37.04 8.15 22.74
N GLN A 254 -36.23 9.19 22.39
CA GLN A 254 -35.49 9.54 21.14
C GLN A 254 -34.41 10.63 21.43
N GLY A 255 -33.36 10.74 20.60
CA GLY A 255 -32.45 11.91 20.51
C GLY A 255 -31.28 11.95 21.52
N THR A 256 -30.14 12.62 21.26
CA THR A 256 -29.59 13.25 20.03
C THR A 256 -28.06 13.11 20.04
N ALA A 257 -27.43 12.80 18.89
CA ALA A 257 -25.99 12.49 18.84
C ALA A 257 -25.20 13.39 17.86
N ARG A 258 -24.10 13.96 18.35
CA ARG A 258 -22.90 14.44 17.62
C ARG A 258 -21.67 14.09 18.45
N GLU A 259 -20.50 13.97 17.82
CA GLU A 259 -19.23 13.47 18.43
C GLU A 259 -19.19 11.98 18.86
N GLN A 260 -20.32 11.25 18.89
CA GLN A 260 -20.41 9.92 19.55
C GLN A 260 -19.93 8.69 18.72
N TYR A 261 -19.67 8.80 17.42
CA TYR A 261 -19.70 7.63 16.52
C TYR A 261 -18.41 6.77 16.43
N ASP A 262 -17.21 7.33 16.60
CA ASP A 262 -15.94 6.57 16.57
C ASP A 262 -15.67 5.89 17.92
N SER A 263 -16.09 6.53 19.00
CA SER A 263 -16.05 6.00 20.35
C SER A 263 -17.14 4.94 20.57
N ARG A 264 -18.35 5.13 20.02
CA ARG A 264 -19.34 4.04 19.85
C ARG A 264 -18.77 2.87 19.04
N THR A 265 -18.03 3.15 17.96
CA THR A 265 -17.34 2.11 17.16
C THR A 265 -16.39 1.28 18.04
N LYS A 266 -15.53 1.93 18.82
CA LYS A 266 -14.62 1.24 19.76
C LYS A 266 -15.37 0.47 20.85
N GLN A 267 -16.49 1.00 21.34
CA GLN A 267 -17.34 0.34 22.33
C GLN A 267 -17.99 -0.94 21.77
N GLU A 268 -18.54 -0.90 20.56
CA GLU A 268 -19.16 -2.09 19.94
C GLU A 268 -18.11 -3.20 19.64
N LEU A 269 -16.84 -2.86 19.42
CA LEU A 269 -15.74 -3.83 19.31
C LEU A 269 -15.40 -4.47 20.66
N ALA A 270 -15.24 -3.64 21.70
CA ALA A 270 -15.01 -4.14 23.05
C ALA A 270 -16.15 -5.06 23.50
N ILE A 271 -17.40 -4.71 23.18
CA ILE A 271 -18.57 -5.56 23.42
C ILE A 271 -18.50 -6.85 22.61
N ALA A 272 -18.12 -6.84 21.33
CA ALA A 272 -17.97 -8.06 20.54
C ALA A 272 -16.85 -8.98 21.07
N SER A 273 -15.74 -8.42 21.54
CA SER A 273 -14.61 -9.14 22.16
C SER A 273 -15.03 -9.78 23.49
N VAL A 274 -15.67 -9.02 24.38
CA VAL A 274 -16.21 -9.51 25.66
C VAL A 274 -17.32 -10.55 25.42
N ALA A 275 -18.20 -10.33 24.46
CA ALA A 275 -19.26 -11.28 24.11
C ALA A 275 -18.66 -12.62 23.65
N ALA A 276 -17.65 -12.61 22.78
CA ALA A 276 -16.93 -13.81 22.38
C ALA A 276 -16.25 -14.52 23.56
N ARG A 277 -15.58 -13.76 24.45
CA ARG A 277 -14.92 -14.28 25.67
C ARG A 277 -15.89 -14.99 26.64
N TYR A 278 -17.18 -14.64 26.62
CA TYR A 278 -18.23 -15.25 27.45
C TYR A 278 -19.28 -16.06 26.68
N GLY A 279 -19.04 -16.37 25.40
CA GLY A 279 -19.95 -17.18 24.57
C GLY A 279 -21.33 -16.55 24.35
N LYS A 280 -21.43 -15.22 24.35
CA LYS A 280 -22.67 -14.45 24.14
C LYS A 280 -22.71 -13.84 22.75
N GLU A 281 -23.92 -13.55 22.26
CA GLU A 281 -24.12 -12.75 21.05
C GLU A 281 -23.75 -11.27 21.31
N PRO A 282 -22.88 -10.63 20.49
CA PRO A 282 -22.49 -9.23 20.65
C PRO A 282 -23.68 -8.27 20.73
N GLY A 283 -24.68 -8.44 19.86
CA GLY A 283 -25.89 -7.61 19.86
C GLY A 283 -26.75 -7.79 21.12
N ALA A 284 -26.75 -8.99 21.71
CA ALA A 284 -27.46 -9.26 22.96
C ALA A 284 -26.73 -8.67 24.18
N LEU A 285 -25.39 -8.71 24.19
CA LEU A 285 -24.58 -8.03 25.21
C LEU A 285 -24.71 -6.51 25.08
N GLN A 286 -24.67 -5.95 23.87
CA GLN A 286 -24.89 -4.53 23.62
C GLN A 286 -26.29 -4.10 24.07
N ALA A 287 -27.34 -4.82 23.69
CA ALA A 287 -28.70 -4.51 24.13
C ALA A 287 -28.86 -4.59 25.65
N SER A 288 -28.16 -5.51 26.31
CA SER A 288 -28.10 -5.60 27.78
C SER A 288 -27.42 -4.38 28.41
N ILE A 289 -26.27 -3.95 27.86
CA ILE A 289 -25.51 -2.79 28.34
C ILE A 289 -26.29 -1.49 28.11
N GLU A 290 -26.80 -1.26 26.90
CA GLU A 290 -27.63 -0.09 26.59
C GLU A 290 -28.95 -0.10 27.40
N GLY A 291 -29.53 -1.27 27.68
CA GLY A 291 -30.72 -1.43 28.51
C GLY A 291 -30.49 -1.08 29.97
N TRP A 292 -29.45 -1.66 30.58
CA TRP A 292 -28.98 -1.29 31.92
C TRP A 292 -28.70 0.22 31.97
N ALA A 293 -27.92 0.75 31.02
CA ALA A 293 -27.50 2.15 31.01
C ALA A 293 -28.69 3.13 30.92
N ARG A 294 -29.68 2.86 30.06
CA ARG A 294 -30.93 3.65 30.03
C ARG A 294 -31.62 3.66 31.39
N SER A 295 -31.76 2.49 32.02
CA SER A 295 -32.42 2.37 33.33
C SER A 295 -31.66 3.09 34.45
N THR A 296 -30.33 2.93 34.51
CA THR A 296 -29.44 3.52 35.51
C THR A 296 -29.39 5.04 35.41
N ARG A 297 -29.31 5.60 34.19
CA ARG A 297 -29.39 7.05 33.93
C ARG A 297 -30.66 7.67 34.51
N THR A 298 -31.79 6.95 34.44
CA THR A 298 -33.09 7.40 34.99
C THR A 298 -33.36 7.01 36.45
N SER A 299 -32.54 6.15 37.06
CA SER A 299 -32.82 5.59 38.38
C SER A 299 -32.72 6.63 39.50
N THR A 300 -33.63 6.59 40.46
CA THR A 300 -33.55 7.40 41.69
C THR A 300 -32.62 6.82 42.75
N THR A 301 -32.25 5.54 42.65
CA THR A 301 -31.40 4.82 43.61
C THR A 301 -29.96 4.60 43.14
N ALA A 302 -29.69 4.68 41.83
CA ALA A 302 -28.34 4.58 41.28
C ALA A 302 -27.47 5.76 41.76
N THR A 303 -26.21 5.48 42.09
CA THR A 303 -25.28 6.52 42.54
C THR A 303 -24.99 7.52 41.41
N PRO A 304 -24.52 8.73 41.75
CA PRO A 304 -24.04 9.67 40.75
C PRO A 304 -22.93 9.11 39.82
N LEU A 305 -22.09 8.19 40.31
CA LEU A 305 -21.06 7.54 39.49
C LEU A 305 -21.65 6.51 38.53
N ASP A 306 -22.63 5.71 38.99
CA ASP A 306 -23.34 4.75 38.14
C ASP A 306 -24.05 5.45 36.98
N LYS A 307 -24.55 6.67 37.21
CA LYS A 307 -25.15 7.52 36.19
C LYS A 307 -24.12 7.99 35.17
N ALA A 308 -22.99 8.53 35.61
CA ALA A 308 -21.89 8.90 34.71
C ALA A 308 -21.40 7.70 33.86
N LEU A 309 -21.28 6.52 34.47
CA LEU A 309 -20.94 5.27 33.78
C LEU A 309 -22.02 4.87 32.77
N ALA A 310 -23.30 4.92 33.15
CA ALA A 310 -24.41 4.64 32.25
C ALA A 310 -24.45 5.60 31.06
N VAL A 311 -24.20 6.89 31.28
CA VAL A 311 -24.10 7.90 30.23
C VAL A 311 -22.91 7.61 29.30
N TYR A 312 -21.75 7.21 29.84
CA TYR A 312 -20.60 6.74 29.06
C TYR A 312 -20.94 5.52 28.19
N PHE A 313 -21.64 4.52 28.74
CA PHE A 313 -22.07 3.32 28.02
C PHE A 313 -23.20 3.57 27.00
N LEU A 314 -23.80 4.77 26.97
CA LEU A 314 -24.70 5.22 25.90
C LEU A 314 -23.97 6.04 24.82
N ALA A 315 -22.64 6.04 24.83
CA ALA A 315 -21.77 6.85 23.98
C ALA A 315 -21.91 8.38 24.17
N ASP A 316 -22.51 8.83 25.28
CA ASP A 316 -22.76 10.24 25.58
C ASP A 316 -21.59 10.84 26.40
N TYR A 317 -20.39 10.76 25.82
CA TYR A 317 -19.13 11.01 26.54
C TYR A 317 -19.00 12.43 27.09
N GLU A 318 -19.61 13.44 26.47
CA GLU A 318 -19.57 14.82 26.97
C GLU A 318 -20.36 14.94 28.28
N THR A 319 -21.62 14.49 28.29
CA THR A 319 -22.44 14.46 29.51
C THR A 319 -21.81 13.56 30.59
N ALA A 320 -21.22 12.43 30.21
CA ALA A 320 -20.50 11.53 31.12
C ALA A 320 -19.26 12.19 31.74
N ALA A 321 -18.50 12.96 30.96
CA ALA A 321 -17.33 13.70 31.45
C ALA A 321 -17.73 14.78 32.47
N GLU A 322 -18.84 15.48 32.24
CA GLU A 322 -19.37 16.43 33.22
C GLU A 322 -19.85 15.75 34.50
N GLU A 323 -20.66 14.69 34.37
CA GLU A 323 -21.20 13.97 35.53
C GLU A 323 -20.07 13.37 36.36
N ALA A 324 -19.12 12.66 35.75
CA ALA A 324 -17.98 12.06 36.44
C ALA A 324 -17.12 13.10 37.18
N GLY A 325 -16.90 14.28 36.57
CA GLY A 325 -16.19 15.38 37.23
C GLY A 325 -16.97 16.04 38.36
N ARG A 326 -18.29 16.22 38.20
CA ARG A 326 -19.18 16.72 39.27
C ARG A 326 -19.19 15.77 40.47
N VAL A 327 -19.13 14.46 40.22
CA VAL A 327 -19.00 13.43 41.28
C VAL A 327 -17.65 13.50 41.98
N ALA A 328 -16.56 13.63 41.22
CA ALA A 328 -15.23 13.67 41.80
C ALA A 328 -15.02 14.91 42.69
N ALA A 329 -15.33 16.11 42.19
CA ALA A 329 -15.23 17.35 42.96
C ALA A 329 -16.15 17.38 44.20
N ALA A 330 -17.32 16.72 44.14
CA ALA A 330 -18.19 16.56 45.30
C ALA A 330 -17.63 15.58 46.36
N ALA A 331 -16.86 14.57 45.93
CA ALA A 331 -16.17 13.63 46.80
C ALA A 331 -14.86 14.19 47.41
N GLU A 332 -14.23 15.17 46.76
CA GLU A 332 -13.11 15.96 47.31
C GLU A 332 -13.58 16.96 48.37
N SER A 333 -14.69 17.65 48.12
CA SER A 333 -15.16 18.79 48.91
C SER A 333 -16.11 18.43 50.07
N SER A 334 -16.39 17.14 50.28
CA SER A 334 -17.18 16.66 51.43
C SER A 334 -16.41 16.79 52.75
N SER A 335 -17.12 16.98 53.86
CA SER A 335 -16.54 17.10 55.21
C SER A 335 -15.77 15.88 55.69
N SER A 336 -15.96 14.74 55.02
CA SER A 336 -15.03 13.60 55.00
C SER A 336 -14.78 13.27 53.51
N PRO A 337 -13.59 13.56 52.96
CA PRO A 337 -13.31 13.32 51.55
C PRO A 337 -13.30 11.83 51.19
N ASN A 338 -14.04 11.45 50.15
CA ASN A 338 -14.07 10.07 49.64
C ASN A 338 -13.08 9.92 48.48
N HIS A 339 -11.81 9.62 48.82
CA HIS A 339 -10.73 9.48 47.85
C HIS A 339 -11.02 8.41 46.78
N ALA A 340 -11.66 7.28 47.14
CA ALA A 340 -12.00 6.24 46.18
C ALA A 340 -13.04 6.70 45.14
N LEU A 341 -14.04 7.48 45.56
CA LEU A 341 -15.04 8.06 44.67
C LEU A 341 -14.47 9.20 43.82
N ALA A 342 -13.57 10.02 44.37
CA ALA A 342 -12.84 11.06 43.64
C ALA A 342 -11.95 10.45 42.54
N LEU A 343 -11.12 9.46 42.90
CA LEU A 343 -10.32 8.65 41.97
C LEU A 343 -11.17 8.08 40.82
N SER A 344 -12.31 7.48 41.17
CA SER A 344 -13.24 6.89 40.20
C SER A 344 -13.81 7.91 39.21
N GLY A 345 -14.31 9.04 39.71
CA GLY A 345 -14.90 10.09 38.88
C GLY A 345 -13.87 10.81 38.01
N TRP A 346 -12.68 11.10 38.52
CA TRP A 346 -11.61 11.70 37.73
C TRP A 346 -11.07 10.75 36.65
N PHE A 347 -10.86 9.47 36.96
CA PHE A 347 -10.46 8.47 35.99
C PHE A 347 -11.50 8.31 34.86
N LEU A 348 -12.78 8.20 35.22
CA LEU A 348 -13.87 8.13 34.24
C LEU A 348 -13.96 9.40 33.39
N GLN A 349 -13.85 10.59 33.99
CA GLN A 349 -13.81 11.84 33.22
C GLN A 349 -12.64 11.86 32.24
N GLY A 350 -11.46 11.40 32.65
CA GLY A 350 -10.28 11.29 31.80
C GLY A 350 -10.55 10.40 30.58
N HIS A 351 -11.14 9.22 30.79
CA HIS A 351 -11.54 8.34 29.70
C HIS A 351 -12.63 8.92 28.80
N CYS A 352 -13.64 9.59 29.37
CA CYS A 352 -14.66 10.28 28.58
C CYS A 352 -14.03 11.34 27.67
N ARG A 353 -13.11 12.15 28.20
CA ARG A 353 -12.39 13.19 27.43
C ARG A 353 -11.44 12.60 26.38
N LEU A 354 -10.80 11.46 26.68
CA LEU A 354 -9.97 10.70 25.73
C LEU A 354 -10.80 10.26 24.50
N GLN A 355 -12.02 9.78 24.71
CA GLN A 355 -12.95 9.39 23.62
C GLN A 355 -13.47 10.58 22.80
N GLN A 356 -13.43 11.80 23.35
CA GLN A 356 -13.80 13.05 22.67
C GLN A 356 -12.59 13.73 21.96
N LEU A 357 -11.42 13.07 21.92
CA LEU A 357 -10.14 13.67 21.50
C LEU A 357 -9.69 14.90 22.33
N LYS A 358 -10.35 15.18 23.47
CA LYS A 358 -10.08 16.31 24.39
C LYS A 358 -8.87 15.98 25.30
N PHE A 359 -7.75 15.60 24.69
CA PHE A 359 -6.60 14.92 25.34
C PHE A 359 -5.93 15.69 26.47
N HIS A 360 -5.79 17.02 26.36
CA HIS A 360 -5.26 17.85 27.45
C HIS A 360 -6.13 17.74 28.70
N GLY A 361 -7.45 17.92 28.54
CA GLY A 361 -8.39 17.75 29.64
C GLY A 361 -8.44 16.32 30.17
N ALA A 362 -8.11 15.30 29.36
CA ALA A 362 -7.97 13.92 29.84
C ALA A 362 -6.75 13.76 30.76
N LEU A 363 -5.59 14.31 30.38
CA LEU A 363 -4.40 14.33 31.22
C LEU A 363 -4.63 15.06 32.54
N ASP A 364 -5.32 16.19 32.52
CA ASP A 364 -5.62 16.93 33.75
C ASP A 364 -6.55 16.15 34.68
N SER A 365 -7.57 15.45 34.13
CA SER A 365 -8.36 14.49 34.92
C SER A 365 -7.51 13.34 35.50
N TYR A 366 -6.57 12.76 34.75
CA TYR A 366 -5.67 11.72 35.28
C TYR A 366 -4.71 12.27 36.36
N ARG A 367 -4.28 13.54 36.24
CA ARG A 367 -3.47 14.23 37.27
C ARG A 367 -4.25 14.46 38.57
N HIS A 368 -5.53 14.80 38.48
CA HIS A 368 -6.41 14.81 39.65
C HIS A 368 -6.56 13.41 40.25
N ALA A 369 -6.79 12.38 39.42
CA ALA A 369 -6.88 10.99 39.88
C ALA A 369 -5.62 10.52 40.65
N PHE A 370 -4.41 10.91 40.21
CA PHE A 370 -3.15 10.57 40.91
C PHE A 370 -3.09 11.09 42.36
N ALA A 371 -3.81 12.15 42.72
CA ALA A 371 -3.85 12.70 44.08
C ALA A 371 -4.66 11.83 45.08
N HIS A 372 -5.39 10.82 44.60
CA HIS A 372 -6.26 9.95 45.41
C HIS A 372 -5.81 8.49 45.47
N THR A 373 -4.62 8.18 44.93
CA THR A 373 -4.01 6.85 44.95
C THR A 373 -2.51 6.95 45.28
N SER A 374 -1.84 5.82 45.47
CA SER A 374 -0.39 5.79 45.68
C SER A 374 0.25 4.50 45.17
N VAL A 375 1.51 4.58 44.74
CA VAL A 375 2.28 3.42 44.25
C VAL A 375 2.39 2.33 45.32
N GLU A 376 2.58 2.71 46.58
CA GLU A 376 2.77 1.77 47.69
C GLU A 376 1.45 1.11 48.15
N GLY A 377 0.33 1.85 48.10
CA GLY A 377 -0.97 1.34 48.55
C GLY A 377 -1.77 0.61 47.46
N GLN A 378 -1.62 1.03 46.20
CA GLN A 378 -2.48 0.59 45.08
C GLN A 378 -1.69 0.46 43.75
N PRO A 379 -0.59 -0.31 43.70
CA PRO A 379 0.34 -0.33 42.56
C PRO A 379 -0.30 -0.70 41.22
N LEU A 380 -1.36 -1.53 41.21
CA LEU A 380 -2.06 -1.91 39.99
C LEU A 380 -2.98 -0.80 39.48
N ILE A 381 -3.71 -0.08 40.36
CA ILE A 381 -4.48 1.11 39.93
C ILE A 381 -3.53 2.19 39.42
N TRP A 382 -2.40 2.39 40.10
CA TRP A 382 -1.38 3.33 39.63
C TRP A 382 -0.87 2.94 38.24
N SER A 383 -0.64 1.63 37.99
CA SER A 383 -0.28 1.11 36.66
C SER A 383 -1.36 1.41 35.60
N ASP A 384 -2.64 1.21 35.91
CA ASP A 384 -3.74 1.52 34.98
C ASP A 384 -3.81 3.02 34.66
N LEU A 385 -3.56 3.87 35.67
CA LEU A 385 -3.58 5.32 35.56
C LEU A 385 -2.38 5.88 34.77
N VAL A 386 -1.15 5.40 35.00
CA VAL A 386 0.00 5.76 34.13
C VAL A 386 -0.14 5.18 32.72
N LEU A 387 -0.89 4.08 32.52
CA LEU A 387 -1.20 3.55 31.19
C LEU A 387 -2.15 4.47 30.43
N ALA A 388 -3.21 4.96 31.09
CA ALA A 388 -4.16 5.90 30.53
C ALA A 388 -3.53 7.29 30.26
N GLU A 389 -2.65 7.76 31.15
CA GLU A 389 -1.83 8.95 30.95
C GLU A 389 -0.88 8.77 29.75
N GLY A 390 -0.14 7.67 29.69
CA GLY A 390 0.79 7.35 28.60
C GLY A 390 0.10 7.35 27.23
N LEU A 391 -1.11 6.78 27.14
CA LEU A 391 -1.93 6.83 25.94
C LEU A 391 -2.35 8.26 25.56
N ALA A 392 -2.76 9.09 26.53
CA ALA A 392 -3.13 10.49 26.28
C ALA A 392 -1.92 11.37 25.89
N LEU A 393 -0.75 11.15 26.50
CA LEU A 393 0.53 11.78 26.10
C LEU A 393 0.93 11.34 24.69
N MET A 394 0.81 10.06 24.37
CA MET A 394 1.08 9.52 23.04
C MET A 394 0.19 10.16 21.98
N GLN A 395 -1.10 10.34 22.25
CA GLN A 395 -2.08 10.98 21.36
C GLN A 395 -1.85 12.48 21.15
N LEU A 396 -1.04 13.14 22.01
CA LEU A 396 -0.59 14.52 21.86
C LEU A 396 0.79 14.66 21.19
N GLY A 397 1.43 13.56 20.78
CA GLY A 397 2.81 13.59 20.26
C GLY A 397 3.89 13.75 21.33
N ARG A 398 3.55 13.59 22.62
CA ARG A 398 4.46 13.80 23.77
C ARG A 398 5.18 12.51 24.15
N TRP A 399 5.82 11.88 23.17
CA TRP A 399 6.32 10.50 23.26
C TRP A 399 7.39 10.30 24.34
N ASN A 400 8.30 11.27 24.49
CA ASN A 400 9.34 11.25 25.51
C ASN A 400 8.79 11.33 26.95
N GLU A 401 7.57 11.83 27.14
CA GLU A 401 6.87 11.84 28.43
C GLU A 401 6.00 10.59 28.60
N ALA A 402 5.39 10.08 27.52
CA ALA A 402 4.62 8.84 27.53
C ALA A 402 5.47 7.62 27.90
N LEU A 403 6.72 7.55 27.42
CA LEU A 403 7.59 6.38 27.56
C LEU A 403 7.92 6.05 29.03
N PRO A 404 8.24 7.02 29.92
CA PRO A 404 8.28 6.82 31.36
C PRO A 404 6.98 6.24 31.95
N SER A 405 5.81 6.74 31.56
CA SER A 405 4.51 6.28 32.11
C SER A 405 4.20 4.82 31.71
N PHE A 406 4.40 4.45 30.44
CA PHE A 406 4.28 3.05 29.98
C PHE A 406 5.30 2.10 30.63
N ASN A 407 6.57 2.51 30.74
CA ASN A 407 7.59 1.69 31.43
C ASN A 407 7.28 1.51 32.92
N THR A 408 6.70 2.53 33.55
CA THR A 408 6.21 2.45 34.94
C THR A 408 5.03 1.49 35.05
N ALA A 409 4.09 1.51 34.10
CA ALA A 409 2.96 0.58 34.04
C ALA A 409 3.43 -0.88 33.98
N LEU A 410 4.36 -1.17 33.07
CA LEU A 410 4.98 -2.50 32.93
C LEU A 410 5.76 -2.92 34.18
N LYS A 411 6.58 -2.02 34.74
CA LYS A 411 7.38 -2.32 35.94
C LYS A 411 6.48 -2.71 37.12
N LEU A 412 5.39 -1.99 37.35
CA LEU A 412 4.43 -2.26 38.42
C LEU A 412 3.64 -3.57 38.18
N ARG A 413 3.19 -3.83 36.95
CA ARG A 413 2.54 -5.12 36.62
C ARG A 413 3.52 -6.28 36.82
N ASN A 414 4.76 -6.15 36.36
CA ASN A 414 5.79 -7.19 36.50
C ASN A 414 6.30 -7.40 37.94
N SER A 415 6.09 -6.46 38.87
CA SER A 415 6.44 -6.63 40.29
C SER A 415 5.29 -7.12 41.18
N HIS A 416 4.04 -7.07 40.69
CA HIS A 416 2.84 -7.41 41.48
C HIS A 416 1.95 -8.51 40.85
N LEU A 417 2.22 -8.94 39.62
CA LEU A 417 1.50 -10.02 38.93
C LEU A 417 2.45 -11.16 38.53
N PRO A 418 1.95 -12.37 38.25
CA PRO A 418 2.73 -13.43 37.63
C PRO A 418 3.38 -12.98 36.30
N PRO A 419 4.56 -13.51 35.93
CA PRO A 419 5.26 -13.14 34.69
C PRO A 419 4.54 -13.59 33.41
N ASP A 420 3.49 -14.39 33.55
CA ASP A 420 2.57 -14.80 32.50
C ASP A 420 1.13 -14.36 32.80
N ALA A 421 0.95 -13.15 33.34
CA ALA A 421 -0.35 -12.51 33.52
C ALA A 421 -0.82 -11.79 32.22
N PRO A 422 -2.07 -11.95 31.75
CA PRO A 422 -2.59 -11.25 30.58
C PRO A 422 -2.45 -9.72 30.66
N GLU A 423 -2.54 -9.14 31.85
CA GLU A 423 -2.38 -7.72 32.11
C GLU A 423 -0.98 -7.22 31.73
N LEU A 424 0.05 -8.04 31.91
CA LEU A 424 1.41 -7.74 31.47
C LEU A 424 1.49 -7.71 29.95
N ALA A 425 0.88 -8.69 29.29
CA ALA A 425 0.77 -8.76 27.82
C ALA A 425 -0.01 -7.57 27.24
N TRP A 426 -1.12 -7.16 27.86
CA TRP A 426 -1.87 -5.96 27.45
C TRP A 426 -1.02 -4.68 27.59
N ALA A 427 -0.21 -4.55 28.64
CA ALA A 427 0.72 -3.41 28.79
C ALA A 427 1.91 -3.46 27.80
N MET A 428 2.42 -4.64 27.44
CA MET A 428 3.40 -4.80 26.36
C MET A 428 2.79 -4.40 25.02
N THR A 429 1.56 -4.86 24.75
CA THR A 429 0.75 -4.49 23.59
C THR A 429 0.44 -2.98 23.60
N ALA A 430 0.44 -2.32 24.76
CA ALA A 430 0.27 -0.87 24.91
C ALA A 430 1.56 -0.05 24.71
N LEU A 431 2.74 -0.64 24.94
CA LEU A 431 4.05 0.02 24.80
C LEU A 431 4.73 -0.22 23.42
N ALA A 432 4.21 -1.15 22.62
CA ALA A 432 4.60 -1.28 21.23
C ALA A 432 4.30 -0.11 20.24
N PRO A 433 3.42 0.91 20.48
CA PRO A 433 3.31 2.05 19.55
C PRO A 433 4.54 2.90 19.60
N LEU A 434 5.13 2.97 20.78
CA LEU A 434 5.91 4.10 21.21
C LEU A 434 7.37 3.84 20.90
N HIS A 435 7.77 2.57 21.06
CA HIS A 435 8.95 2.07 20.38
C HIS A 435 8.77 2.22 18.85
N ALA A 436 7.71 1.68 18.24
CA ALA A 436 7.49 1.81 16.79
C ALA A 436 7.57 3.28 16.31
N ALA A 437 6.85 4.19 16.94
CA ALA A 437 6.81 5.61 16.61
C ALA A 437 8.11 6.36 16.89
N MET A 438 8.99 5.85 17.76
CA MET A 438 10.33 6.38 18.03
C MET A 438 11.42 5.62 17.23
N ASP A 439 11.06 5.09 16.04
CA ASP A 439 11.87 4.26 15.13
C ASP A 439 12.46 2.96 15.73
N LYS A 440 11.96 2.52 16.90
CA LYS A 440 12.40 1.34 17.65
C LYS A 440 11.59 0.09 17.27
N ALA A 441 11.79 -0.31 16.01
CA ALA A 441 11.11 -1.44 15.39
C ALA A 441 11.32 -2.77 16.15
N GLU A 442 12.55 -3.06 16.59
CA GLU A 442 12.91 -4.33 17.22
C GLU A 442 12.30 -4.48 18.62
N GLU A 443 12.30 -3.42 19.43
CA GLU A 443 11.64 -3.46 20.75
C GLU A 443 10.12 -3.55 20.63
N ALA A 444 9.51 -2.89 19.63
CA ALA A 444 8.08 -3.01 19.36
C ALA A 444 7.68 -4.44 18.96
N GLU A 445 8.48 -5.08 18.10
CA GLU A 445 8.30 -6.49 17.74
C GLU A 445 8.47 -7.41 18.96
N SER A 446 9.54 -7.21 19.74
CA SER A 446 9.84 -8.01 20.93
C SER A 446 8.74 -7.95 21.99
N LEU A 447 8.17 -6.76 22.24
CA LEU A 447 7.03 -6.59 23.15
C LEU A 447 5.77 -7.34 22.65
N LEU A 448 5.48 -7.28 21.35
CA LEU A 448 4.32 -7.97 20.77
C LEU A 448 4.52 -9.49 20.68
N ALA A 449 5.73 -9.97 20.42
CA ALA A 449 6.07 -11.38 20.45
C ALA A 449 5.94 -11.97 21.87
N GLN A 450 6.42 -11.25 22.89
CA GLN A 450 6.24 -11.62 24.31
C GLN A 450 4.75 -11.61 24.70
N SER A 451 4.00 -10.58 24.29
CA SER A 451 2.55 -10.50 24.49
C SER A 451 1.83 -11.72 23.89
N CYS A 452 2.12 -12.07 22.63
CA CYS A 452 1.56 -13.25 21.98
C CYS A 452 1.86 -14.52 22.78
N GLN A 453 3.12 -14.74 23.20
CA GLN A 453 3.51 -15.94 23.95
C GLN A 453 2.78 -16.05 25.30
N ILE A 454 2.62 -14.95 26.04
CA ILE A 454 1.89 -14.93 27.32
C ILE A 454 0.41 -15.26 27.11
N LEU A 455 -0.24 -14.62 26.12
CA LEU A 455 -1.66 -14.82 25.82
C LEU A 455 -1.93 -16.23 25.27
N GLU A 456 -1.09 -16.75 24.37
CA GLU A 456 -1.16 -18.12 23.86
C GLU A 456 -1.04 -19.16 24.99
N LYS A 457 -0.09 -18.96 25.92
CA LYS A 457 0.15 -19.85 27.05
C LYS A 457 -1.02 -19.85 28.06
N ARG A 458 -1.63 -18.68 28.32
CA ARG A 458 -2.69 -18.54 29.34
C ARG A 458 -4.09 -18.81 28.83
N LEU A 459 -4.43 -18.29 27.66
CA LEU A 459 -5.80 -18.24 27.13
C LEU A 459 -6.00 -19.28 26.02
N GLY A 460 -4.92 -19.89 25.54
CA GLY A 460 -4.88 -20.85 24.44
C GLY A 460 -4.63 -20.18 23.09
N PRO A 461 -4.03 -20.90 22.13
CA PRO A 461 -3.59 -20.35 20.83
C PRO A 461 -4.74 -19.95 19.88
N GLU A 462 -5.98 -20.13 20.32
CA GLU A 462 -7.22 -19.84 19.59
C GLU A 462 -8.02 -18.69 20.23
N HIS A 463 -7.52 -18.05 21.30
CA HIS A 463 -8.28 -17.02 22.02
C HIS A 463 -8.37 -15.70 21.21
N PRO A 464 -9.50 -14.95 21.26
CA PRO A 464 -9.64 -13.67 20.56
C PRO A 464 -8.51 -12.66 20.84
N GLU A 465 -8.06 -12.57 22.10
CA GLU A 465 -6.96 -11.68 22.49
C GLU A 465 -5.61 -12.06 21.84
N VAL A 466 -5.39 -13.35 21.55
CA VAL A 466 -4.22 -13.81 20.76
C VAL A 466 -4.37 -13.38 19.31
N ALA A 467 -5.56 -13.55 18.71
CA ALA A 467 -5.79 -13.14 17.31
C ALA A 467 -5.49 -11.64 17.11
N ILE A 468 -5.84 -10.81 18.09
CA ILE A 468 -5.53 -9.37 18.12
C ILE A 468 -4.03 -9.12 18.31
N ALA A 469 -3.38 -9.77 19.28
CA ALA A 469 -1.93 -9.59 19.51
C ALA A 469 -1.11 -9.99 18.27
N VAL A 470 -1.48 -11.10 17.61
CA VAL A 470 -0.90 -11.56 16.34
C VAL A 470 -1.18 -10.56 15.22
N ALA A 471 -2.39 -10.00 15.11
CA ALA A 471 -2.68 -8.94 14.12
C ALA A 471 -1.81 -7.69 14.31
N ASN A 472 -1.56 -7.30 15.57
CA ASN A 472 -0.73 -6.15 15.90
C ASN A 472 0.75 -6.42 15.61
N LEU A 473 1.25 -7.62 15.92
CA LEU A 473 2.60 -8.08 15.55
C LEU A 473 2.78 -8.06 14.02
N GLY A 474 1.77 -8.52 13.27
CA GLY A 474 1.76 -8.47 11.80
C GLY A 474 1.86 -7.04 11.25
N GLU A 475 1.16 -6.07 11.87
CA GLU A 475 1.23 -4.66 11.46
C GLU A 475 2.57 -4.00 11.82
N VAL A 476 3.19 -4.35 12.96
CA VAL A 476 4.54 -3.89 13.30
C VAL A 476 5.58 -4.48 12.36
N LEU A 477 5.57 -5.79 12.10
CA LEU A 477 6.44 -6.42 11.08
C LEU A 477 6.30 -5.73 9.71
N ARG A 478 5.07 -5.36 9.34
CA ARG A 478 4.76 -4.65 8.08
C ARG A 478 5.31 -3.22 8.05
N LEU A 479 5.46 -2.56 9.20
CA LEU A 479 6.11 -1.25 9.34
C LEU A 479 7.63 -1.38 9.32
N SER A 480 8.19 -2.38 10.00
CA SER A 480 9.61 -2.71 10.08
C SER A 480 10.22 -3.25 8.77
N GLY A 481 9.50 -3.19 7.64
CA GLY A 481 9.95 -3.71 6.35
C GLY A 481 10.01 -5.24 6.23
N ARG A 482 9.66 -6.00 7.27
CA ARG A 482 9.71 -7.47 7.35
C ARG A 482 8.51 -8.11 6.64
N ALA A 483 8.47 -7.91 5.33
CA ALA A 483 7.32 -8.20 4.48
C ALA A 483 6.89 -9.69 4.49
N PRO A 484 7.78 -10.70 4.39
CA PRO A 484 7.38 -12.11 4.42
C PRO A 484 6.78 -12.55 5.76
N GLU A 485 7.36 -12.09 6.87
CA GLU A 485 6.86 -12.38 8.22
C GLU A 485 5.56 -11.64 8.49
N ALA A 486 5.42 -10.40 8.00
CA ALA A 486 4.18 -9.64 8.07
C ALA A 486 3.04 -10.33 7.30
N GLU A 487 3.27 -10.78 6.06
CA GLU A 487 2.25 -11.47 5.26
C GLU A 487 1.82 -12.77 5.95
N THR A 488 2.78 -13.54 6.47
CA THR A 488 2.52 -14.78 7.22
C THR A 488 1.71 -14.52 8.49
N THR A 489 2.09 -13.52 9.28
CA THR A 489 1.46 -13.19 10.57
C THR A 489 0.07 -12.56 10.39
N LEU A 490 -0.12 -11.68 9.40
CA LEU A 490 -1.43 -11.12 9.06
C LEU A 490 -2.38 -12.22 8.54
N CYS A 491 -1.89 -13.15 7.69
CA CYS A 491 -2.67 -14.31 7.26
C CYS A 491 -3.04 -15.24 8.42
N ARG A 492 -2.14 -15.45 9.40
CA ARG A 492 -2.45 -16.19 10.64
C ARG A 492 -3.60 -15.52 11.41
N ALA A 493 -3.54 -14.21 11.62
CA ALA A 493 -4.58 -13.47 12.31
C ALA A 493 -5.94 -13.55 11.58
N ILE A 494 -5.96 -13.45 10.24
CA ILE A 494 -7.18 -13.66 9.43
C ILE A 494 -7.76 -15.06 9.69
N ALA A 495 -6.96 -16.11 9.64
CA ALA A 495 -7.43 -17.48 9.85
C ALA A 495 -8.03 -17.68 11.27
N MET A 496 -7.45 -17.06 12.28
CA MET A 496 -7.97 -17.08 13.66
C MET A 496 -9.32 -16.35 13.75
N HIS A 497 -9.46 -15.15 13.18
CA HIS A 497 -10.73 -14.43 13.16
C HIS A 497 -11.80 -15.13 12.27
N GLU A 498 -11.43 -15.75 11.14
CA GLU A 498 -12.36 -16.55 10.31
C GLU A 498 -12.94 -17.74 11.11
N LYS A 499 -12.13 -18.36 11.98
CA LYS A 499 -12.53 -19.49 12.82
C LYS A 499 -13.35 -19.08 14.06
N LEU A 500 -13.01 -17.94 14.67
CA LEU A 500 -13.70 -17.42 15.86
C LEU A 500 -15.03 -16.72 15.57
N GLN A 501 -15.11 -15.97 14.47
CA GLN A 501 -16.18 -15.01 14.21
C GLN A 501 -16.75 -15.11 12.78
N GLY A 502 -16.34 -16.12 12.01
CA GLY A 502 -16.78 -16.38 10.63
C GLY A 502 -16.06 -15.54 9.57
N LYS A 503 -16.24 -15.88 8.29
CA LYS A 503 -15.54 -15.22 7.16
C LYS A 503 -15.89 -13.77 6.91
N ASP A 504 -17.05 -13.35 7.40
CA ASP A 504 -17.47 -11.96 7.43
C ASP A 504 -16.99 -11.25 8.70
N ALA A 505 -16.15 -11.84 9.57
CA ALA A 505 -15.64 -11.16 10.76
C ALA A 505 -14.94 -9.84 10.39
N PRO A 506 -15.13 -8.78 11.17
CA PRO A 506 -14.81 -7.42 10.71
C PRO A 506 -13.37 -7.00 11.06
N GLU A 507 -12.78 -7.66 12.05
CA GLU A 507 -11.34 -7.66 12.27
C GLU A 507 -10.57 -8.25 11.08
N ILE A 508 -11.15 -9.24 10.35
CA ILE A 508 -10.53 -9.77 9.12
C ILE A 508 -10.35 -8.63 8.12
N ALA A 509 -11.35 -7.78 7.93
CA ALA A 509 -11.27 -6.69 6.98
C ALA A 509 -10.22 -5.65 7.35
N ARG A 510 -9.94 -5.44 8.65
CA ARG A 510 -8.85 -4.57 9.11
C ARG A 510 -7.51 -5.17 8.71
N ILE A 511 -7.36 -6.46 8.93
CA ILE A 511 -6.15 -7.21 8.60
C ILE A 511 -6.00 -7.35 7.07
N LEU A 512 -7.09 -7.44 6.30
CA LEU A 512 -7.11 -7.36 4.83
C LEU A 512 -6.66 -5.98 4.34
N GLY A 513 -7.07 -4.89 4.99
CA GLY A 513 -6.58 -3.54 4.69
C GLY A 513 -5.08 -3.36 4.96
N SER A 514 -4.53 -4.06 5.98
CA SER A 514 -3.08 -4.15 6.19
C SER A 514 -2.36 -5.00 5.15
N LEU A 515 -2.91 -6.19 4.86
CA LEU A 515 -2.37 -7.11 3.87
C LEU A 515 -2.40 -6.50 2.46
N ALA A 516 -3.46 -5.78 2.09
CA ALA A 516 -3.58 -5.10 0.80
C ALA A 516 -2.43 -4.14 0.54
N ARG A 517 -2.05 -3.31 1.54
CA ARG A 517 -0.94 -2.36 1.42
C ARG A 517 0.42 -3.05 1.35
N LEU A 518 0.59 -4.14 2.09
CA LEU A 518 1.80 -4.96 2.04
C LEU A 518 1.98 -5.60 0.65
N VAL A 519 0.92 -6.20 0.15
CA VAL A 519 0.82 -6.83 -1.18
C VAL A 519 1.01 -5.79 -2.30
N ALA A 520 0.47 -4.57 -2.15
CA ALA A 520 0.73 -3.44 -3.04
C ALA A 520 2.20 -3.01 -3.03
N GLY A 521 2.82 -2.90 -1.85
CA GLY A 521 4.25 -2.61 -1.70
C GLY A 521 5.16 -3.67 -2.34
N ALA A 522 4.71 -4.94 -2.35
CA ALA A 522 5.34 -6.04 -3.09
C ALA A 522 4.96 -6.09 -4.59
N GLY A 523 4.35 -5.05 -5.15
CA GLY A 523 3.99 -4.93 -6.58
C GLY A 523 2.77 -5.74 -7.03
N ARG A 524 2.11 -6.50 -6.13
CA ARG A 524 0.93 -7.34 -6.42
C ARG A 524 -0.36 -6.51 -6.47
N GLN A 525 -0.36 -5.38 -7.18
CA GLN A 525 -1.41 -4.35 -7.10
C GLN A 525 -2.84 -4.86 -7.37
N SER A 526 -3.04 -5.76 -8.34
CA SER A 526 -4.37 -6.33 -8.62
C SER A 526 -4.93 -7.18 -7.46
N GLU A 527 -4.05 -7.82 -6.69
CA GLU A 527 -4.44 -8.59 -5.50
C GLU A 527 -4.73 -7.66 -4.32
N ALA A 528 -3.93 -6.60 -4.15
CA ALA A 528 -4.19 -5.55 -3.18
C ALA A 528 -5.59 -4.92 -3.36
N ILE A 529 -5.97 -4.60 -4.60
CA ILE A 529 -7.31 -4.08 -4.94
C ILE A 529 -8.40 -5.09 -4.52
N LEU A 530 -8.25 -6.38 -4.83
CA LEU A 530 -9.21 -7.41 -4.43
C LEU A 530 -9.31 -7.58 -2.90
N LEU A 531 -8.20 -7.43 -2.17
CA LEU A 531 -8.18 -7.46 -0.70
C LEU A 531 -8.91 -6.23 -0.11
N GLY A 532 -8.70 -5.04 -0.68
CA GLY A 532 -9.42 -3.82 -0.32
C GLY A 532 -10.91 -3.87 -0.65
N GLU A 533 -11.28 -4.41 -1.81
CA GLU A 533 -12.68 -4.67 -2.18
C GLU A 533 -13.32 -5.72 -1.27
N LYS A 534 -12.59 -6.78 -0.85
CA LYS A 534 -13.08 -7.75 0.15
C LYS A 534 -13.33 -7.08 1.50
N ALA A 535 -12.44 -6.20 1.97
CA ALA A 535 -12.61 -5.45 3.21
C ALA A 535 -13.86 -4.56 3.16
N LEU A 536 -13.92 -3.63 2.20
CA LEU A 536 -15.08 -2.77 1.95
C LEU A 536 -16.39 -3.57 1.85
N SER A 537 -16.37 -4.69 1.12
CA SER A 537 -17.55 -5.52 0.90
C SER A 537 -18.02 -6.25 2.16
N ILE A 538 -17.09 -6.73 3.00
CA ILE A 538 -17.43 -7.18 4.35
C ILE A 538 -18.14 -6.02 5.04
N ASP A 539 -17.54 -4.84 5.11
CA ASP A 539 -17.96 -3.80 6.04
C ASP A 539 -19.18 -2.97 5.67
N GLU A 540 -19.49 -2.88 4.38
CA GLU A 540 -20.79 -2.45 3.88
C GLU A 540 -21.90 -3.48 4.16
N ARG A 541 -21.66 -4.79 4.00
CA ARG A 541 -22.61 -5.82 4.48
C ARG A 541 -22.79 -5.71 5.99
N LYS A 542 -21.67 -5.55 6.69
CA LYS A 542 -21.52 -5.52 8.16
C LYS A 542 -22.34 -4.38 8.78
N PHE A 543 -22.11 -3.11 8.39
CA PHE A 543 -22.84 -1.94 8.94
C PHE A 543 -23.98 -1.41 8.07
N GLY A 544 -23.80 -1.41 6.76
CA GLY A 544 -24.46 -0.48 5.85
C GLY A 544 -23.49 0.61 5.36
N PRO A 545 -23.84 1.30 4.26
CA PRO A 545 -22.89 2.06 3.43
C PRO A 545 -22.44 3.41 4.01
N ASP A 546 -23.08 3.89 5.07
CA ASP A 546 -22.93 5.25 5.63
C ASP A 546 -22.05 5.30 6.90
N HIS A 547 -21.39 4.20 7.24
CA HIS A 547 -20.64 4.10 8.50
C HIS A 547 -19.21 4.64 8.37
N PRO A 548 -18.64 5.36 9.36
CA PRO A 548 -17.29 5.92 9.29
C PRO A 548 -16.23 4.93 8.78
N ARG A 549 -16.26 3.69 9.25
CA ARG A 549 -15.37 2.62 8.76
C ARG A 549 -15.45 2.31 7.26
N VAL A 550 -16.64 2.39 6.65
CA VAL A 550 -16.78 2.21 5.20
C VAL A 550 -16.04 3.33 4.48
N ALA A 551 -16.04 4.56 5.00
CA ALA A 551 -15.15 5.62 4.52
C ALA A 551 -13.66 5.31 4.75
N ARG A 552 -13.32 4.64 5.86
CA ARG A 552 -11.96 4.18 6.14
C ARG A 552 -11.50 3.12 5.09
N ASP A 553 -12.37 2.22 4.64
CA ASP A 553 -12.09 1.26 3.54
C ASP A 553 -12.06 1.92 2.15
N LEU A 554 -13.03 2.80 1.86
CA LEU A 554 -13.08 3.57 0.61
C LEU A 554 -11.81 4.40 0.41
N THR A 555 -11.25 4.96 1.48
CA THR A 555 -9.96 5.67 1.48
C THR A 555 -8.80 4.75 1.13
N ASN A 556 -8.73 3.57 1.76
CA ASN A 556 -7.69 2.56 1.46
C ASN A 556 -7.78 2.08 0.00
N LEU A 557 -8.99 1.82 -0.50
CA LEU A 557 -9.22 1.38 -1.88
C LEU A 557 -8.94 2.48 -2.91
N ALA A 558 -9.27 3.74 -2.59
CA ALA A 558 -8.93 4.89 -3.42
C ALA A 558 -7.40 5.03 -3.58
N LEU A 559 -6.64 4.90 -2.49
CA LEU A 559 -5.17 4.91 -2.53
C LEU A 559 -4.59 3.80 -3.41
N LEU A 560 -5.18 2.60 -3.39
CA LEU A 560 -4.76 1.47 -4.24
C LEU A 560 -5.12 1.65 -5.72
N LEU A 561 -6.17 2.41 -6.02
CA LEU A 561 -6.64 2.70 -7.38
C LEU A 561 -6.04 3.98 -7.98
N ALA A 562 -5.45 4.87 -7.18
CA ALA A 562 -5.05 6.23 -7.59
C ALA A 562 -4.16 6.31 -8.85
N SER A 563 -3.35 5.28 -9.11
CA SER A 563 -2.44 5.17 -10.27
C SER A 563 -2.96 4.29 -11.42
N GLN A 564 -4.11 3.61 -11.26
CA GLN A 564 -4.70 2.71 -12.26
C GLN A 564 -6.07 3.18 -12.76
N ASP A 565 -6.91 3.69 -11.86
CA ASP A 565 -8.26 4.17 -12.11
C ASP A 565 -8.51 5.41 -11.23
N HIS A 566 -7.83 6.50 -11.61
CA HIS A 566 -7.87 7.78 -10.90
C HIS A 566 -9.31 8.35 -10.76
N PRO A 567 -10.19 8.31 -11.77
CA PRO A 567 -11.58 8.74 -11.61
C PRO A 567 -12.33 7.97 -10.53
N ARG A 568 -12.18 6.63 -10.49
CA ARG A 568 -12.79 5.79 -9.44
C ARG A 568 -12.19 6.08 -8.06
N ALA A 569 -10.88 6.33 -7.97
CA ALA A 569 -10.26 6.75 -6.71
C ALA A 569 -10.88 8.05 -6.16
N VAL A 570 -11.07 9.06 -7.02
CA VAL A 570 -11.73 10.32 -6.64
C VAL A 570 -13.19 10.11 -6.24
N GLU A 571 -13.94 9.25 -6.93
CA GLU A 571 -15.34 8.93 -6.56
C GLU A 571 -15.42 8.29 -5.16
N LEU A 572 -14.61 7.25 -4.91
CA LEU A 572 -14.56 6.56 -3.62
C LEU A 572 -14.15 7.51 -2.49
N GLN A 573 -13.18 8.40 -2.74
CA GLN A 573 -12.72 9.37 -1.75
C GLN A 573 -13.74 10.51 -1.49
N ARG A 574 -14.48 10.98 -2.51
CA ARG A 574 -15.60 11.91 -2.30
C ARG A 574 -16.72 11.27 -1.49
N ARG A 575 -17.02 9.98 -1.71
CA ARG A 575 -17.96 9.23 -0.87
C ARG A 575 -17.44 9.05 0.56
N ALA A 576 -16.15 8.78 0.74
CA ALA A 576 -15.53 8.69 2.06
C ALA A 576 -15.66 9.99 2.85
N LEU A 577 -15.36 11.13 2.22
CA LEU A 577 -15.53 12.46 2.82
C LEU A 577 -16.98 12.71 3.25
N ALA A 578 -17.95 12.50 2.36
CA ALA A 578 -19.37 12.74 2.65
C ALA A 578 -19.90 11.90 3.84
N ILE A 579 -19.35 10.70 4.05
CA ILE A 579 -19.64 9.87 5.22
C ILE A 579 -19.05 10.48 6.50
N MET A 580 -17.78 10.93 6.48
CA MET A 580 -17.15 11.55 7.65
C MET A 580 -17.83 12.87 8.03
N GLU A 581 -18.13 13.73 7.05
CA GLU A 581 -18.89 14.98 7.25
C GLU A 581 -20.28 14.73 7.85
N LYS A 582 -20.97 13.68 7.39
CA LYS A 582 -22.30 13.31 7.89
C LYS A 582 -22.29 12.84 9.35
N GLN A 583 -21.25 12.13 9.77
CA GLN A 583 -21.20 11.45 11.08
C GLN A 583 -20.48 12.28 12.16
N PHE A 584 -19.47 13.06 11.78
CA PHE A 584 -18.65 13.87 12.69
C PHE A 584 -18.75 15.37 12.47
N GLY A 585 -19.26 15.81 11.31
CA GLY A 585 -19.25 17.23 10.92
C GLY A 585 -17.91 17.68 10.32
N PRO A 586 -17.81 18.94 9.88
CA PRO A 586 -16.62 19.49 9.21
C PRO A 586 -15.45 19.77 10.16
N ALA A 587 -15.71 19.95 11.46
CA ALA A 587 -14.72 20.34 12.47
C ALA A 587 -14.14 19.14 13.24
N HIS A 588 -13.87 18.03 12.55
CA HIS A 588 -13.36 16.79 13.15
C HIS A 588 -12.15 16.24 12.39
N ALA A 589 -11.23 15.60 13.11
CA ALA A 589 -9.94 15.15 12.56
C ALA A 589 -10.08 14.07 11.46
N ASP A 590 -11.03 13.14 11.59
CA ASP A 590 -11.31 12.17 10.52
C ASP A 590 -11.81 12.86 9.23
N THR A 591 -12.55 13.96 9.37
CA THR A 591 -13.03 14.77 8.24
C THR A 591 -11.89 15.57 7.62
N ALA A 592 -11.00 16.17 8.44
CA ALA A 592 -9.76 16.80 7.97
C ALA A 592 -8.82 15.80 7.26
N SER A 593 -8.76 14.56 7.73
CA SER A 593 -8.03 13.47 7.07
C SER A 593 -8.67 13.09 5.73
N ALA A 594 -10.00 12.98 5.65
CA ALA A 594 -10.71 12.69 4.41
C ALA A 594 -10.59 13.84 3.37
N LEU A 595 -10.58 15.10 3.82
CA LEU A 595 -10.30 16.29 3.01
C LEU A 595 -8.88 16.27 2.45
N ASN A 596 -7.86 16.01 3.29
CA ASN A 596 -6.46 15.84 2.86
C ASN A 596 -6.33 14.78 1.76
N ASN A 597 -6.93 13.61 1.96
CA ASN A 597 -6.79 12.50 1.03
C ASN A 597 -7.53 12.78 -0.30
N LEU A 598 -8.63 13.53 -0.28
CA LEU A 598 -9.30 13.99 -1.51
C LEU A 598 -8.45 15.05 -2.24
N ALA A 599 -7.93 16.04 -1.52
CA ALA A 599 -7.05 17.05 -2.07
C ALA A 599 -5.78 16.46 -2.71
N GLY A 600 -5.18 15.43 -2.08
CA GLY A 600 -4.02 14.71 -2.61
C GLY A 600 -4.30 13.93 -3.90
N LEU A 601 -5.55 13.59 -4.20
CA LEU A 601 -5.95 13.08 -5.52
C LEU A 601 -6.18 14.23 -6.52
N LEU A 602 -6.77 15.34 -6.09
CA LEU A 602 -7.14 16.46 -6.97
C LEU A 602 -5.98 17.40 -7.33
N GLN A 603 -4.88 17.41 -6.56
CA GLN A 603 -3.78 18.37 -6.66
C GLN A 603 -3.08 18.43 -8.05
N ASP A 604 -3.06 17.31 -8.78
CA ASP A 604 -2.37 17.16 -10.07
C ASP A 604 -3.35 17.30 -11.27
N GLY A 605 -4.62 17.60 -10.99
CA GLY A 605 -5.67 17.83 -11.98
C GLY A 605 -6.05 19.31 -12.14
N PRO A 606 -7.04 19.62 -13.00
CA PRO A 606 -7.56 20.98 -13.17
C PRO A 606 -8.30 21.53 -11.93
N GLN A 607 -8.45 20.73 -10.86
CA GLN A 607 -9.07 21.09 -9.58
C GLN A 607 -8.06 21.57 -8.52
N GLY A 608 -6.86 22.02 -8.90
CA GLY A 608 -5.82 22.49 -7.97
C GLY A 608 -6.31 23.52 -6.93
N ASP A 609 -7.19 24.45 -7.31
CA ASP A 609 -7.77 25.44 -6.37
C ASP A 609 -8.73 24.79 -5.34
N GLU A 610 -9.46 23.73 -5.73
CA GLU A 610 -10.28 22.94 -4.81
C GLU A 610 -9.39 22.21 -3.80
N ALA A 611 -8.29 21.62 -4.28
CA ALA A 611 -7.31 20.92 -3.46
C ALA A 611 -6.58 21.87 -2.47
N GLU A 612 -6.17 23.06 -2.89
CA GLU A 612 -5.54 24.04 -1.97
C GLU A 612 -6.52 24.48 -0.88
N LEU A 613 -7.79 24.74 -1.23
CA LEU A 613 -8.82 25.08 -0.26
C LEU A 613 -9.07 23.93 0.74
N MET A 614 -9.13 22.68 0.26
CA MET A 614 -9.28 21.50 1.11
C MET A 614 -8.10 21.31 2.05
N PHE A 615 -6.84 21.37 1.57
CA PHE A 615 -5.66 21.29 2.43
C PHE A 615 -5.62 22.40 3.47
N ARG A 616 -5.89 23.65 3.08
CA ARG A 616 -5.92 24.79 4.02
C ARG A 616 -7.06 24.71 5.04
N THR A 617 -8.19 24.09 4.69
CA THR A 617 -9.29 23.84 5.63
C THR A 617 -8.94 22.72 6.60
N ALA A 618 -8.40 21.60 6.11
CA ALA A 618 -7.98 20.48 6.95
C ALA A 618 -6.89 20.90 7.97
N MET A 619 -5.86 21.62 7.51
CA MET A 619 -4.80 22.17 8.37
C MET A 619 -5.36 23.06 9.48
N LYS A 620 -6.34 23.92 9.18
CA LYS A 620 -7.00 24.77 10.19
C LYS A 620 -7.83 23.97 11.19
N THR A 621 -8.49 22.90 10.75
CA THR A 621 -9.25 22.01 11.63
C THR A 621 -8.31 21.27 12.59
N ASP A 622 -7.22 20.67 12.10
CA ASP A 622 -6.26 19.97 12.97
C ASP A 622 -5.45 20.96 13.83
N GLU A 623 -5.17 22.19 13.37
CA GLU A 623 -4.59 23.28 14.18
C GLU A 623 -5.52 23.68 15.34
N ALA A 624 -6.83 23.75 15.10
CA ALA A 624 -7.82 24.11 16.11
C ALA A 624 -8.09 22.97 17.12
N LEU A 625 -8.04 21.72 16.67
CA LEU A 625 -8.29 20.54 17.51
C LEU A 625 -7.09 20.17 18.39
N PHE A 626 -5.86 20.29 17.87
CA PHE A 626 -4.66 19.79 18.54
C PHE A 626 -3.61 20.86 18.86
N GLY A 627 -3.74 22.07 18.30
CA GLY A 627 -2.79 23.16 18.48
C GLY A 627 -1.64 23.17 17.45
N ARG A 628 -0.99 24.33 17.33
CA ARG A 628 0.09 24.62 16.36
C ARG A 628 1.34 23.74 16.48
N SER A 629 1.53 23.10 17.63
CA SER A 629 2.65 22.23 17.95
C SER A 629 2.17 20.79 18.19
N HIS A 630 1.39 20.27 17.25
CA HIS A 630 0.97 18.87 17.23
C HIS A 630 1.46 18.19 15.95
N PRO A 631 2.02 16.97 16.01
CA PRO A 631 2.66 16.35 14.86
C PRO A 631 1.75 16.13 13.65
N ASN A 632 0.42 16.02 13.79
CA ASN A 632 -0.51 15.90 12.65
C ASN A 632 -0.31 16.97 11.58
N LEU A 633 -0.01 18.21 11.99
CA LEU A 633 0.18 19.32 11.06
C LEU A 633 1.33 19.09 10.09
N LEU A 634 2.30 18.20 10.39
CA LEU A 634 3.35 17.80 9.44
C LEU A 634 2.78 17.27 8.13
N ARG A 635 1.68 16.49 8.16
CA ARG A 635 1.00 15.96 6.98
C ARG A 635 0.49 17.12 6.14
N ASP A 636 -0.26 18.00 6.79
CA ASP A 636 -0.99 19.08 6.13
C ASP A 636 -0.01 20.11 5.54
N LEU A 637 1.04 20.44 6.27
CA LEU A 637 2.15 21.30 5.84
C LEU A 637 2.89 20.68 4.64
N ARG A 638 3.28 19.40 4.70
CA ARG A 638 3.98 18.69 3.61
C ARG A 638 3.10 18.56 2.35
N ASN A 639 1.81 18.26 2.52
CA ASN A 639 0.84 18.12 1.42
C ASN A 639 0.57 19.46 0.74
N LEU A 640 0.27 20.51 1.52
CA LEU A 640 0.07 21.86 1.00
C LEU A 640 1.33 22.38 0.31
N ALA A 641 2.52 22.11 0.86
CA ALA A 641 3.78 22.44 0.21
C ALA A 641 3.99 21.69 -1.12
N GLY A 642 3.58 20.42 -1.19
CA GLY A 642 3.62 19.61 -2.41
C GLY A 642 2.73 20.18 -3.53
N LEU A 643 1.50 20.57 -3.20
CA LEU A 643 0.61 21.27 -4.15
C LEU A 643 1.22 22.61 -4.58
N LEU A 644 1.68 23.43 -3.64
CA LEU A 644 2.25 24.76 -3.95
C LEU A 644 3.48 24.68 -4.85
N ARG A 645 4.32 23.64 -4.71
CA ARG A 645 5.40 23.32 -5.65
C ARG A 645 4.85 23.03 -7.04
N ASN A 646 3.86 22.14 -7.16
CA ASN A 646 3.28 21.73 -8.43
C ASN A 646 2.60 22.95 -9.13
N SER A 647 2.02 23.88 -8.38
CA SER A 647 1.52 25.19 -8.83
C SER A 647 2.61 26.25 -9.08
N GLY A 648 3.90 25.91 -8.95
CA GLY A 648 5.04 26.82 -9.19
C GLY A 648 5.34 27.84 -8.07
N ARG A 649 4.56 27.86 -6.98
CA ARG A 649 4.69 28.77 -5.81
C ARG A 649 5.79 28.29 -4.86
N ARG A 650 7.01 28.18 -5.38
CA ARG A 650 8.17 27.52 -4.74
C ARG A 650 8.56 28.10 -3.38
N ASP A 651 8.60 29.42 -3.21
CA ASP A 651 9.03 30.01 -1.93
C ASP A 651 7.99 29.83 -0.81
N GLU A 652 6.69 29.79 -1.14
CA GLU A 652 5.64 29.39 -0.18
C GLU A 652 5.77 27.90 0.19
N SER A 653 6.02 27.03 -0.80
CA SER A 653 6.29 25.61 -0.57
C SER A 653 7.48 25.39 0.36
N ILE A 654 8.61 26.07 0.11
CA ILE A 654 9.81 26.05 0.95
C ILE A 654 9.49 26.55 2.37
N ALA A 655 8.70 27.61 2.53
CA ALA A 655 8.29 28.11 3.83
C ALA A 655 7.42 27.11 4.63
N TYR A 656 6.59 26.30 3.96
CA TYR A 656 5.83 25.22 4.59
C TYR A 656 6.69 23.98 4.90
N TYR A 657 7.63 23.60 4.04
CA TYR A 657 8.60 22.54 4.36
C TYR A 657 9.55 22.93 5.51
N LEU A 658 9.92 24.20 5.65
CA LEU A 658 10.67 24.70 6.81
C LEU A 658 9.87 24.59 8.12
N GLN A 659 8.56 24.89 8.10
CA GLN A 659 7.67 24.66 9.24
C GLN A 659 7.56 23.15 9.57
N ALA A 660 7.44 22.30 8.55
CA ALA A 660 7.41 20.84 8.73
C ALA A 660 8.76 20.25 9.21
N LEU A 661 9.89 20.90 8.93
CA LEU A 661 11.17 20.53 9.53
C LEU A 661 11.24 20.95 11.00
N GLY A 662 10.88 22.20 11.32
CA GLY A 662 10.90 22.68 12.71
C GLY A 662 9.99 21.89 13.64
N LEU A 663 8.78 21.55 13.18
CA LEU A 663 7.83 20.74 13.92
C LEU A 663 8.33 19.28 14.13
N ALA A 664 8.99 18.69 13.12
CA ALA A 664 9.59 17.35 13.26
C ALA A 664 10.78 17.35 14.25
N GLU A 665 11.66 18.35 14.17
CA GLU A 665 12.78 18.51 15.13
C GLU A 665 12.30 18.70 16.58
N VAL A 666 11.12 19.31 16.80
CA VAL A 666 10.54 19.52 18.14
C VAL A 666 9.97 18.24 18.76
N HIS A 667 9.23 17.43 18.00
CA HIS A 667 8.60 16.22 18.55
C HIS A 667 9.52 15.01 18.57
N PHE A 668 10.33 14.84 17.52
CA PHE A 668 11.07 13.60 17.26
C PHE A 668 12.60 13.77 17.40
N GLY A 669 13.06 15.02 17.51
CA GLY A 669 14.49 15.34 17.54
C GLY A 669 15.14 15.28 16.16
N LYS A 670 16.48 15.28 16.16
CA LYS A 670 17.31 15.46 14.94
C LYS A 670 17.68 14.14 14.24
N GLU A 671 17.37 13.02 14.88
CA GLU A 671 17.85 11.68 14.52
C GLU A 671 16.66 10.71 14.47
N HIS A 672 15.74 11.00 13.55
CA HIS A 672 14.45 10.32 13.39
C HIS A 672 14.04 10.29 11.91
N SER A 673 13.32 9.24 11.49
CA SER A 673 12.81 8.98 10.14
C SER A 673 12.04 10.18 9.55
N GLU A 674 11.13 10.73 10.34
CA GLU A 674 10.38 11.96 10.07
C GLU A 674 11.26 13.18 9.81
N THR A 675 12.30 13.38 10.63
CA THR A 675 13.19 14.54 10.49
C THR A 675 14.11 14.35 9.28
N VAL A 676 14.60 13.14 9.02
CA VAL A 676 15.28 12.77 7.76
C VAL A 676 14.37 13.07 6.56
N THR A 677 13.10 12.68 6.62
CA THR A 677 12.12 12.92 5.55
C THR A 677 11.88 14.42 5.33
N SER A 678 11.66 15.21 6.38
CA SER A 678 11.50 16.66 6.27
C SER A 678 12.76 17.36 5.74
N LEU A 679 13.96 16.96 6.19
CA LEU A 679 15.24 17.47 5.68
C LEU A 679 15.39 17.17 4.17
N ARG A 680 15.09 15.94 3.77
CA ARG A 680 15.27 15.45 2.40
C ARG A 680 14.29 16.11 1.41
N GLN A 681 13.03 16.26 1.79
CA GLN A 681 12.03 17.01 1.00
C GLN A 681 12.44 18.48 0.86
N LEU A 682 12.85 19.14 1.96
CA LEU A 682 13.32 20.53 1.92
C LEU A 682 14.57 20.71 1.04
N SER A 683 15.56 19.80 1.11
CA SER A 683 16.75 19.89 0.25
C SER A 683 16.42 19.73 -1.23
N LEU A 684 15.51 18.80 -1.57
CA LEU A 684 15.04 18.62 -2.95
C LEU A 684 14.35 19.89 -3.46
N GLN A 685 13.49 20.53 -2.66
CA GLN A 685 12.81 21.77 -3.03
C GLN A 685 13.76 22.95 -3.24
N LEU A 686 14.77 23.09 -2.38
CA LEU A 686 15.80 24.11 -2.55
C LEU A 686 16.62 23.84 -3.83
N ALA A 687 16.93 22.59 -4.15
CA ALA A 687 17.61 22.23 -5.40
C ALA A 687 16.75 22.48 -6.65
N GLU A 688 15.45 22.15 -6.63
CA GLU A 688 14.50 22.47 -7.71
C GLU A 688 14.31 23.99 -7.91
N ALA A 689 14.39 24.77 -6.82
CA ALA A 689 14.44 26.23 -6.85
C ALA A 689 15.83 26.81 -7.25
N ARG A 690 16.81 25.95 -7.56
CA ARG A 690 18.22 26.29 -7.85
C ARG A 690 18.99 26.97 -6.71
N ARG A 691 18.49 26.85 -5.48
CA ARG A 691 19.08 27.35 -4.22
C ARG A 691 20.04 26.30 -3.64
N PHE A 692 20.99 25.81 -4.45
CA PHE A 692 21.82 24.63 -4.13
C PHE A 692 22.69 24.80 -2.89
N THR A 693 23.18 26.02 -2.63
CA THR A 693 23.96 26.37 -1.42
C THR A 693 23.14 26.26 -0.13
N GLU A 694 21.82 26.41 -0.20
CA GLU A 694 20.90 26.17 0.91
C GLU A 694 20.48 24.69 0.97
N ALA A 695 20.37 24.02 -0.19
CA ALA A 695 19.99 22.60 -0.26
C ALA A 695 21.05 21.66 0.34
N GLU A 696 22.33 21.87 0.04
CA GLU A 696 23.45 21.01 0.47
C GLU A 696 23.49 20.75 1.99
N PRO A 697 23.42 21.74 2.90
CA PRO A 697 23.46 21.47 4.34
C PRO A 697 22.26 20.64 4.83
N PHE A 698 21.06 20.77 4.24
CA PHE A 698 19.92 19.92 4.60
C PHE A 698 20.10 18.49 4.07
N ALA A 699 20.59 18.31 2.84
CA ALA A 699 20.87 16.98 2.27
C ALA A 699 21.99 16.25 3.03
N ARG A 700 23.07 16.95 3.41
CA ARG A 700 24.15 16.40 4.26
C ARG A 700 23.63 15.97 5.63
N ARG A 701 22.74 16.77 6.24
CA ARG A 701 22.08 16.41 7.51
C ARG A 701 21.16 15.19 7.36
N ALA A 702 20.37 15.11 6.28
CA ALA A 702 19.51 13.96 6.00
C ALA A 702 20.32 12.67 5.90
N LEU A 703 21.41 12.69 5.12
CA LEU A 703 22.32 11.55 4.99
C LEU A 703 22.99 11.17 6.33
N ALA A 704 23.52 12.14 7.08
CA ALA A 704 24.17 11.87 8.36
C ALA A 704 23.20 11.25 9.39
N SER A 705 21.99 11.79 9.51
CA SER A 705 20.95 11.24 10.40
C SER A 705 20.46 9.86 9.93
N ALA A 706 20.27 9.64 8.63
CA ALA A 706 19.87 8.34 8.07
C ALA A 706 20.93 7.25 8.33
N THR A 707 22.22 7.55 8.07
CA THR A 707 23.33 6.61 8.31
C THR A 707 23.48 6.25 9.78
N LYS A 708 23.20 7.19 10.69
CA LYS A 708 23.21 6.92 12.14
C LYS A 708 22.01 6.09 12.59
N LEU A 709 20.83 6.34 12.03
CA LEU A 709 19.57 5.71 12.43
C LEU A 709 19.44 4.27 11.92
N TYR A 710 19.86 4.00 10.68
CA TYR A 710 19.64 2.72 10.01
C TYR A 710 20.92 1.92 9.68
N GLY A 711 22.10 2.48 9.95
CA GLY A 711 23.36 1.95 9.45
C GLY A 711 23.62 2.30 7.97
N PRO A 712 24.87 2.11 7.48
CA PRO A 712 25.29 2.60 6.16
C PRO A 712 24.61 1.87 4.98
N ASP A 713 24.27 0.59 5.15
CA ASP A 713 23.77 -0.26 4.08
C ASP A 713 22.25 -0.18 3.87
N HIS A 714 21.55 0.78 4.48
CA HIS A 714 20.09 0.86 4.42
C HIS A 714 19.56 1.63 3.19
N MET A 715 18.40 1.25 2.67
CA MET A 715 17.80 1.85 1.47
C MET A 715 17.51 3.36 1.58
N GLU A 716 17.19 3.89 2.77
CA GLU A 716 17.02 5.35 2.95
C GLU A 716 18.37 6.09 2.93
N VAL A 717 19.49 5.44 3.28
CA VAL A 717 20.85 5.99 3.11
C VAL A 717 21.21 6.09 1.63
N ALA A 718 20.83 5.09 0.83
CA ALA A 718 20.94 5.20 -0.63
C ALA A 718 20.13 6.38 -1.17
N GLN A 719 18.89 6.58 -0.69
CA GLN A 719 18.07 7.71 -1.14
C GLN A 719 18.63 9.08 -0.70
N CYS A 720 19.06 9.22 0.55
CA CYS A 720 19.74 10.44 1.00
C CYS A 720 21.05 10.69 0.23
N SER A 721 21.77 9.63 -0.15
CA SER A 721 22.98 9.72 -0.98
C SER A 721 22.67 10.23 -2.39
N ARG A 722 21.59 9.76 -3.04
CA ARG A 722 21.12 10.29 -4.34
C ARG A 722 20.77 11.78 -4.26
N ASP A 723 20.01 12.16 -3.24
CA ASP A 723 19.47 13.51 -3.11
C ASP A 723 20.59 14.51 -2.79
N LEU A 724 21.60 14.11 -2.00
CA LEU A 724 22.84 14.86 -1.82
C LEU A 724 23.72 14.87 -3.09
N ALA A 725 23.92 13.73 -3.76
CA ALA A 725 24.72 13.65 -4.98
C ALA A 725 24.17 14.57 -6.09
N PHE A 726 22.85 14.69 -6.21
CA PHE A 726 22.21 15.64 -7.12
C PHE A 726 22.56 17.09 -6.77
N CYS A 727 22.42 17.49 -5.49
CA CYS A 727 22.79 18.84 -5.04
C CYS A 727 24.26 19.17 -5.30
N LEU A 728 25.15 18.20 -5.07
CA LEU A 728 26.60 18.35 -5.27
C LEU A 728 26.98 18.40 -6.74
N ALA A 729 26.40 17.55 -7.58
CA ALA A 729 26.68 17.52 -9.02
C ALA A 729 26.32 18.86 -9.70
N VAL A 730 25.12 19.40 -9.41
CA VAL A 730 24.72 20.71 -9.96
C VAL A 730 25.49 21.88 -9.34
N SER A 731 26.09 21.67 -8.15
CA SER A 731 27.06 22.60 -7.54
C SER A 731 28.50 22.43 -8.04
N GLY A 732 28.76 21.56 -9.02
CA GLY A 732 30.09 21.29 -9.58
C GLY A 732 31.01 20.42 -8.71
N LYS A 733 30.53 19.86 -7.60
CA LYS A 733 31.29 18.95 -6.70
C LYS A 733 31.16 17.51 -7.19
N LEU A 734 31.65 17.27 -8.41
CA LEU A 734 31.32 16.08 -9.19
C LEU A 734 31.95 14.78 -8.64
N GLU A 735 33.15 14.83 -8.06
CA GLU A 735 33.83 13.65 -7.50
C GLU A 735 33.10 13.08 -6.28
N GLU A 736 32.60 13.96 -5.41
CA GLU A 736 31.79 13.58 -4.25
C GLU A 736 30.43 13.02 -4.69
N ALA A 737 29.79 13.65 -5.68
CA ALA A 737 28.55 13.16 -6.27
C ALA A 737 28.71 11.77 -6.93
N ALA A 738 29.79 11.53 -7.68
CA ALA A 738 30.09 10.25 -8.30
C ALA A 738 30.28 9.13 -7.26
N THR A 739 30.91 9.46 -6.14
CA THR A 739 31.11 8.55 -5.00
C THR A 739 29.78 8.22 -4.31
N LEU A 740 28.91 9.21 -4.08
CA LEU A 740 27.61 9.01 -3.47
C LEU A 740 26.64 8.21 -4.35
N TYR A 741 26.63 8.43 -5.68
CA TYR A 741 25.86 7.58 -6.59
C TYR A 741 26.39 6.15 -6.63
N ALA A 742 27.72 5.93 -6.58
CA ALA A 742 28.29 4.59 -6.49
C ALA A 742 27.83 3.84 -5.22
N ASN A 743 27.85 4.52 -4.06
CA ASN A 743 27.40 3.95 -2.80
C ASN A 743 25.88 3.64 -2.84
N ALA A 744 25.06 4.57 -3.35
CA ALA A 744 23.62 4.35 -3.51
C ALA A 744 23.29 3.16 -4.43
N GLN A 745 24.07 2.99 -5.50
CA GLN A 745 23.98 1.87 -6.43
C GLN A 745 24.29 0.54 -5.74
N ILE A 746 25.41 0.45 -4.98
CA ILE A 746 25.82 -0.79 -4.28
C ILE A 746 24.74 -1.23 -3.28
N ILE A 747 24.19 -0.30 -2.52
CA ILE A 747 23.09 -0.56 -1.57
C ILE A 747 21.85 -1.07 -2.34
N ALA A 748 21.44 -0.37 -3.41
CA ALA A 748 20.27 -0.74 -4.19
C ALA A 748 20.42 -2.10 -4.91
N GLU A 749 21.61 -2.43 -5.41
CA GLU A 749 21.91 -3.75 -5.99
C GLU A 749 21.82 -4.87 -4.95
N THR A 750 22.27 -4.60 -3.72
CA THR A 750 22.27 -5.58 -2.62
C THR A 750 20.86 -5.91 -2.14
N HIS A 751 19.97 -4.91 -2.01
CA HIS A 751 18.61 -5.11 -1.49
C HIS A 751 17.55 -5.42 -2.55
N LEU A 752 17.69 -4.85 -3.76
CA LEU A 752 16.64 -4.92 -4.80
C LEU A 752 17.07 -5.77 -6.01
N GLY A 753 18.31 -6.22 -6.03
CA GLY A 753 18.92 -6.92 -7.17
C GLY A 753 19.42 -5.96 -8.26
N SER A 754 20.38 -6.44 -9.04
CA SER A 754 21.02 -5.72 -10.15
C SER A 754 20.09 -5.36 -11.32
N ASP A 755 18.86 -5.84 -11.30
CA ASP A 755 17.83 -5.66 -12.33
C ASP A 755 16.73 -4.66 -11.90
N HIS A 756 16.86 -3.99 -10.76
CA HIS A 756 15.85 -3.03 -10.30
C HIS A 756 15.95 -1.66 -10.98
N ILE A 757 14.81 -0.99 -11.19
CA ILE A 757 14.73 0.33 -11.85
C ILE A 757 15.53 1.43 -11.09
N SER A 758 15.61 1.34 -9.76
CA SER A 758 16.43 2.25 -8.94
C SER A 758 17.92 2.16 -9.28
N VAL A 759 18.44 0.95 -9.49
CA VAL A 759 19.85 0.73 -9.89
C VAL A 759 20.10 1.32 -11.27
N PHE A 760 19.15 1.17 -12.21
CA PHE A 760 19.23 1.85 -13.51
C PHE A 760 19.32 3.38 -13.36
N HIS A 761 18.55 3.99 -12.46
CA HIS A 761 18.62 5.43 -12.20
C HIS A 761 19.98 5.85 -11.60
N ASP A 762 20.53 5.07 -10.66
CA ASP A 762 21.85 5.35 -10.08
C ASP A 762 22.96 5.25 -11.13
N VAL A 763 23.04 4.13 -11.87
CA VAL A 763 24.04 3.92 -12.94
C VAL A 763 23.94 5.03 -14.01
N ARG A 764 22.73 5.41 -14.42
CA ARG A 764 22.51 6.48 -15.42
C ARG A 764 22.96 7.85 -14.89
N ASN A 765 22.67 8.17 -13.62
CA ASN A 765 23.06 9.44 -13.03
C ASN A 765 24.57 9.50 -12.78
N GLN A 766 25.18 8.40 -12.33
CA GLN A 766 26.63 8.26 -12.21
C GLN A 766 27.32 8.42 -13.58
N ALA A 767 26.78 7.83 -14.65
CA ALA A 767 27.32 7.97 -16.01
C ALA A 767 27.36 9.44 -16.47
N ALA A 768 26.34 10.23 -16.13
CA ALA A 768 26.32 11.67 -16.42
C ALA A 768 27.39 12.43 -15.63
N VAL A 769 27.53 12.17 -14.33
CA VAL A 769 28.59 12.80 -13.51
C VAL A 769 30.00 12.39 -13.97
N LEU A 770 30.21 11.13 -14.36
CA LEU A 770 31.47 10.64 -14.93
C LEU A 770 31.80 11.28 -16.28
N ARG A 771 30.80 11.51 -17.14
CA ARG A 771 30.94 12.25 -18.39
C ARG A 771 31.36 13.69 -18.12
N ASP A 772 30.74 14.34 -17.14
CA ASP A 772 30.95 15.75 -16.81
C ASP A 772 32.29 15.96 -16.06
N LEU A 773 32.80 14.93 -15.35
CA LEU A 773 34.19 14.83 -14.88
C LEU A 773 35.22 14.63 -16.00
N GLY A 774 34.78 14.26 -17.22
CA GLY A 774 35.65 13.92 -18.33
C GLY A 774 36.19 12.47 -18.34
N ASP A 775 35.75 11.60 -17.41
CA ASP A 775 36.08 10.17 -17.40
C ASP A 775 35.24 9.40 -18.44
N LYS A 776 35.48 9.74 -19.71
CA LYS A 776 34.76 9.20 -20.87
C LYS A 776 34.75 7.67 -20.93
N PRO A 777 35.82 6.92 -20.57
CA PRO A 777 35.78 5.46 -20.54
C PRO A 777 34.74 4.91 -19.55
N LYS A 778 34.76 5.35 -18.28
CA LYS A 778 33.78 4.86 -17.29
C LYS A 778 32.37 5.37 -17.58
N ALA A 779 32.23 6.59 -18.09
CA ALA A 779 30.94 7.12 -18.53
C ALA A 779 30.32 6.27 -19.65
N LEU A 780 31.12 5.88 -20.65
CA LEU A 780 30.66 5.02 -21.76
C LEU A 780 30.25 3.62 -21.27
N GLU A 781 31.03 3.02 -20.36
CA GLU A 781 30.68 1.73 -19.75
C GLU A 781 29.36 1.82 -18.96
N ALA A 782 29.23 2.83 -18.10
CA ALA A 782 28.01 3.06 -17.31
C ALA A 782 26.78 3.36 -18.19
N TYR A 783 26.92 4.12 -19.29
CA TYR A 783 25.83 4.31 -20.26
C TYR A 783 25.48 3.03 -21.03
N ARG A 784 26.46 2.23 -21.46
CA ARG A 784 26.20 0.90 -22.08
C ARG A 784 25.45 -0.01 -21.11
N ARG A 785 25.81 0.00 -19.82
CA ARG A 785 25.10 -0.72 -18.74
C ARG A 785 23.68 -0.19 -18.56
N ALA A 786 23.48 1.12 -18.41
CA ALA A 786 22.18 1.74 -18.20
C ALA A 786 21.18 1.46 -19.34
N TYR A 787 21.62 1.54 -20.60
CA TYR A 787 20.79 1.18 -21.75
C TYR A 787 20.40 -0.31 -21.74
N THR A 788 21.36 -1.19 -21.49
CA THR A 788 21.14 -2.65 -21.42
C THR A 788 20.15 -3.02 -20.31
N MET A 789 20.24 -2.34 -19.15
CA MET A 789 19.28 -2.48 -18.06
C MET A 789 17.89 -1.98 -18.48
N ALA A 790 17.76 -0.75 -18.95
CA ALA A 790 16.45 -0.18 -19.34
C ALA A 790 15.73 -1.02 -20.40
N ARG A 791 16.45 -1.44 -21.45
CA ARG A 791 15.90 -2.28 -22.54
C ARG A 791 15.38 -3.64 -22.06
N ARG A 792 15.96 -4.20 -21.00
CA ARG A 792 15.57 -5.48 -20.38
C ARG A 792 14.43 -5.33 -19.36
N ILE A 793 14.48 -4.29 -18.52
CA ILE A 793 13.52 -4.05 -17.43
C ILE A 793 12.21 -3.47 -17.96
N LEU A 794 12.30 -2.54 -18.91
CA LEU A 794 11.20 -1.68 -19.37
C LEU A 794 10.79 -1.96 -20.82
N GLY A 795 11.59 -2.74 -21.57
CA GLY A 795 11.42 -2.96 -23.00
C GLY A 795 12.06 -1.85 -23.86
N HIS A 796 12.11 -2.10 -25.17
CA HIS A 796 12.79 -1.23 -26.15
C HIS A 796 12.04 0.08 -26.42
N GLU A 797 10.71 0.03 -26.50
CA GLU A 797 9.85 1.19 -26.84
C GLU A 797 9.55 2.13 -25.65
N HIS A 798 9.99 1.79 -24.43
CA HIS A 798 9.65 2.57 -23.24
C HIS A 798 10.44 3.89 -23.16
N PRO A 799 9.81 5.04 -22.80
CA PRO A 799 10.47 6.35 -22.85
C PRO A 799 11.81 6.44 -22.12
N GLN A 800 11.97 5.80 -20.97
CA GLN A 800 13.25 5.81 -20.25
C GLN A 800 14.35 5.00 -20.95
N THR A 801 13.99 3.95 -21.71
CA THR A 801 14.93 3.21 -22.56
C THR A 801 15.40 4.08 -23.71
N LEU A 802 14.48 4.80 -24.36
CA LEU A 802 14.78 5.74 -25.44
C LEU A 802 15.67 6.91 -24.96
N VAL A 803 15.55 7.33 -23.69
CA VAL A 803 16.46 8.32 -23.08
C VAL A 803 17.83 7.70 -22.74
N ALA A 804 17.88 6.46 -22.24
CA ALA A 804 19.15 5.77 -21.97
C ALA A 804 19.95 5.51 -23.25
N MET A 805 19.25 5.20 -24.34
CA MET A 805 19.78 4.97 -25.68
C MET A 805 20.38 6.23 -26.31
N ASP A 806 19.66 7.35 -26.20
CA ASP A 806 20.06 8.67 -26.66
C ASP A 806 21.36 9.16 -25.98
N ASN A 807 21.40 9.05 -24.64
CA ASN A 807 22.60 9.37 -23.86
C ASN A 807 23.81 8.50 -24.26
N LEU A 808 23.59 7.21 -24.53
CA LEU A 808 24.62 6.30 -24.99
C LEU A 808 25.10 6.65 -26.41
N ALA A 809 24.20 6.92 -27.35
CA ALA A 809 24.53 7.34 -28.71
C ALA A 809 25.34 8.65 -28.74
N CYS A 810 24.98 9.62 -27.88
CA CYS A 810 25.79 10.81 -27.64
C CYS A 810 27.19 10.47 -27.10
N MET A 811 27.30 9.59 -26.09
CA MET A 811 28.59 9.20 -25.52
C MET A 811 29.48 8.43 -26.52
N LEU A 812 28.87 7.64 -27.41
CA LEU A 812 29.55 6.93 -28.50
C LEU A 812 30.13 7.90 -29.52
N ARG A 813 29.32 8.87 -30.01
CA ARG A 813 29.79 9.98 -30.85
C ARG A 813 30.94 10.74 -30.18
N ASP A 814 30.76 11.11 -28.91
CA ASP A 814 31.72 11.92 -28.16
C ASP A 814 33.00 11.15 -27.76
N THR A 815 33.03 9.84 -28.02
CA THR A 815 34.21 8.94 -27.95
C THR A 815 34.69 8.44 -29.32
N LYS A 816 34.09 8.92 -30.43
CA LYS A 816 34.39 8.58 -31.84
C LYS A 816 34.03 7.15 -32.27
N HIS A 817 33.11 6.49 -31.57
CA HIS A 817 32.50 5.22 -32.01
C HIS A 817 31.32 5.55 -32.94
N TYR A 818 31.60 6.03 -34.15
CA TYR A 818 30.58 6.63 -35.02
C TYR A 818 29.61 5.60 -35.61
N ASP A 819 30.05 4.41 -36.04
CA ASP A 819 29.15 3.33 -36.52
C ASP A 819 28.11 2.93 -35.44
N ASP A 820 28.59 2.68 -34.22
CA ASP A 820 27.76 2.37 -33.04
C ASP A 820 26.75 3.50 -32.75
N ALA A 821 27.18 4.76 -32.87
CA ALA A 821 26.33 5.93 -32.64
C ALA A 821 25.29 6.11 -33.75
N GLU A 822 25.66 5.96 -35.02
CA GLU A 822 24.74 6.03 -36.17
C GLU A 822 23.66 4.96 -36.06
N TYR A 823 24.05 3.72 -35.76
CA TYR A 823 23.12 2.62 -35.53
C TYR A 823 22.09 2.96 -34.44
N MET A 824 22.56 3.48 -33.29
CA MET A 824 21.65 3.83 -32.19
C MET A 824 20.77 5.04 -32.52
N PHE A 825 21.27 6.10 -33.15
CA PHE A 825 20.41 7.22 -33.54
C PHE A 825 19.39 6.82 -34.62
N ARG A 826 19.71 5.90 -35.53
CA ARG A 826 18.74 5.35 -36.52
C ARG A 826 17.65 4.51 -35.87
N ASP A 827 18.00 3.59 -34.96
CA ASP A 827 17.02 2.77 -34.22
C ASP A 827 16.14 3.65 -33.29
N LEU A 828 16.75 4.62 -32.59
CA LEU A 828 16.06 5.59 -31.75
C LEU A 828 15.03 6.43 -32.54
N LEU A 829 15.45 7.00 -33.68
CA LEU A 829 14.59 7.75 -34.58
C LEU A 829 13.44 6.87 -35.10
N THR A 830 13.73 5.64 -35.52
CA THR A 830 12.74 4.69 -36.04
C THR A 830 11.65 4.38 -35.01
N VAL A 831 12.03 4.15 -33.74
CA VAL A 831 11.08 3.89 -32.66
C VAL A 831 10.28 5.14 -32.30
N ARG A 832 10.92 6.32 -32.18
CA ARG A 832 10.23 7.58 -31.85
C ARG A 832 9.27 8.01 -32.98
N GLU A 833 9.63 7.83 -34.25
CA GLU A 833 8.74 8.04 -35.40
C GLU A 833 7.51 7.12 -35.37
N LYS A 834 7.71 5.83 -35.07
CA LYS A 834 6.62 4.85 -34.92
C LYS A 834 5.67 5.21 -33.78
N LEU A 835 6.19 5.68 -32.65
CA LEU A 835 5.41 5.98 -31.44
C LEU A 835 4.70 7.34 -31.49
N TRP A 836 5.31 8.36 -32.09
CA TRP A 836 4.82 9.74 -32.03
C TRP A 836 4.29 10.28 -33.37
N GLY A 837 4.67 9.66 -34.49
CA GLY A 837 4.37 10.10 -35.85
C GLY A 837 5.49 10.95 -36.47
N PRO A 838 5.70 10.87 -37.81
CA PRO A 838 6.90 11.39 -38.48
C PRO A 838 6.98 12.92 -38.59
N ASP A 839 5.88 13.64 -38.30
CA ASP A 839 5.76 15.10 -38.33
C ASP A 839 5.93 15.78 -36.95
N ARG A 840 6.32 15.03 -35.90
CA ARG A 840 6.53 15.59 -34.56
C ARG A 840 7.81 16.40 -34.43
N VAL A 841 7.70 17.61 -33.88
CA VAL A 841 8.83 18.53 -33.65
C VAL A 841 9.91 17.92 -32.76
N ASP A 842 9.55 17.03 -31.84
CA ASP A 842 10.47 16.35 -30.92
C ASP A 842 11.57 15.55 -31.65
N LEU A 843 11.25 15.02 -32.84
CA LEU A 843 12.19 14.28 -33.70
C LEU A 843 13.30 15.16 -34.31
N ALA A 844 13.19 16.49 -34.21
CA ALA A 844 14.19 17.40 -34.76
C ALA A 844 15.56 17.26 -34.08
N ASN A 845 15.60 16.84 -32.80
CA ASN A 845 16.86 16.47 -32.13
C ASN A 845 17.43 15.18 -32.73
N ASP A 846 16.65 14.09 -32.74
CA ASP A 846 17.09 12.77 -33.24
C ASP A 846 17.65 12.85 -34.67
N LEU A 847 16.99 13.62 -35.54
CA LEU A 847 17.46 13.91 -36.89
C LEU A 847 18.75 14.75 -36.92
N SER A 848 18.91 15.72 -36.01
CA SER A 848 20.08 16.60 -35.94
C SER A 848 21.32 15.92 -35.35
N ASP A 849 21.13 15.01 -34.40
CA ASP A 849 22.21 14.23 -33.78
C ASP A 849 22.67 13.08 -34.70
N LEU A 850 21.75 12.39 -35.38
CA LEU A 850 22.08 11.46 -36.48
C LEU A 850 22.86 12.16 -37.60
N ALA A 851 22.36 13.31 -38.07
CA ALA A 851 23.05 14.14 -39.05
C ALA A 851 24.42 14.63 -38.53
N GLY A 852 24.56 14.84 -37.22
CA GLY A 852 25.81 15.21 -36.56
C GLY A 852 26.86 14.10 -36.62
N VAL A 853 26.47 12.84 -36.42
CA VAL A 853 27.38 11.68 -36.60
C VAL A 853 27.81 11.57 -38.07
N LEU A 854 26.85 11.54 -39.00
CA LEU A 854 27.11 11.49 -40.45
C LEU A 854 28.03 12.63 -40.92
N PHE A 855 27.86 13.83 -40.36
CA PHE A 855 28.72 14.97 -40.65
C PHE A 855 30.16 14.76 -40.16
N LEU A 856 30.37 14.19 -38.96
CA LEU A 856 31.70 13.89 -38.41
C LEU A 856 32.43 12.80 -39.21
N GLU A 857 31.68 11.91 -39.87
CA GLU A 857 32.20 10.91 -40.82
C GLU A 857 32.43 11.45 -42.24
N SER A 858 32.24 12.76 -42.47
CA SER A 858 32.28 13.39 -43.79
C SER A 858 31.18 12.95 -44.79
N ARG A 859 30.15 12.22 -44.34
CA ARG A 859 28.97 11.79 -45.13
C ARG A 859 27.95 12.91 -45.29
N HIS A 860 28.42 14.10 -45.69
CA HIS A 860 27.65 15.34 -45.70
C HIS A 860 26.38 15.29 -46.58
N ALA A 861 26.41 14.50 -47.66
CA ALA A 861 25.26 14.29 -48.54
C ALA A 861 24.11 13.49 -47.88
N GLU A 862 24.39 12.65 -46.88
CA GLU A 862 23.37 11.98 -46.06
C GLU A 862 22.91 12.86 -44.89
N ALA A 863 23.80 13.70 -44.35
CA ALA A 863 23.50 14.60 -43.25
C ALA A 863 22.57 15.77 -43.65
N GLU A 864 22.77 16.38 -44.83
CA GLU A 864 22.00 17.56 -45.24
C GLU A 864 20.47 17.31 -45.34
N PRO A 865 19.96 16.20 -45.94
CA PRO A 865 18.52 15.90 -45.95
C PRO A 865 17.90 15.80 -44.56
N LEU A 866 18.62 15.23 -43.59
CA LEU A 866 18.16 15.08 -42.20
C LEU A 866 18.07 16.43 -41.48
N TYR A 867 19.08 17.29 -41.62
CA TYR A 867 19.03 18.66 -41.09
C TYR A 867 17.90 19.49 -41.72
N ARG A 868 17.72 19.40 -43.04
CA ARG A 868 16.60 20.05 -43.75
C ARG A 868 15.25 19.56 -43.23
N ARG A 869 15.12 18.28 -42.86
CA ARG A 869 13.90 17.73 -42.24
C ARG A 869 13.71 18.24 -40.80
N ALA A 870 14.74 18.19 -39.96
CA ALA A 870 14.69 18.69 -38.58
C ALA A 870 14.20 20.15 -38.51
N LEU A 871 14.77 21.01 -39.36
CA LEU A 871 14.38 22.41 -39.46
C LEU A 871 12.95 22.61 -40.00
N LYS A 872 12.49 21.78 -40.95
CA LYS A 872 11.09 21.81 -41.42
C LYS A 872 10.07 21.38 -40.35
N LEU A 873 10.42 20.44 -39.47
CA LEU A 873 9.61 20.07 -38.32
C LEU A 873 9.52 21.21 -37.30
N VAL A 874 10.65 21.88 -37.05
CA VAL A 874 10.73 23.09 -36.20
C VAL A 874 9.91 24.25 -36.78
N ALA A 875 10.03 24.54 -38.08
CA ALA A 875 9.34 25.66 -38.72
C ALA A 875 7.80 25.52 -38.73
N LYS A 876 7.29 24.29 -38.70
CA LYS A 876 5.85 23.98 -38.60
C LYS A 876 5.29 24.04 -37.17
N ALA A 877 6.13 24.16 -36.13
CA ALA A 877 5.68 24.07 -34.74
C ALA A 877 4.87 25.32 -34.31
N PRO A 878 3.79 25.19 -33.51
CA PRO A 878 3.06 26.33 -32.98
C PRO A 878 3.95 27.20 -32.07
N LYS A 879 3.86 28.53 -32.22
CA LYS A 879 4.63 29.49 -31.39
C LYS A 879 4.34 29.36 -29.88
N GLU A 880 3.19 28.80 -29.53
CA GLU A 880 2.71 28.60 -28.15
C GLU A 880 3.15 27.25 -27.54
N ALA A 881 3.86 26.39 -28.30
CA ALA A 881 4.51 25.19 -27.77
C ALA A 881 5.82 25.53 -27.00
N THR A 882 5.73 26.42 -26.01
CA THR A 882 6.87 27.14 -25.42
C THR A 882 7.67 26.36 -24.37
N GLY A 883 8.09 25.14 -24.69
CA GLY A 883 9.38 24.60 -24.24
C GLY A 883 10.50 24.75 -25.28
N THR A 884 10.12 25.10 -26.52
CA THR A 884 10.95 25.01 -27.73
C THR A 884 12.07 26.06 -27.94
N PRO A 885 12.16 27.24 -27.29
CA PRO A 885 13.24 28.20 -27.57
C PRO A 885 14.66 27.64 -27.41
N SER A 886 14.84 26.62 -26.55
CA SER A 886 16.11 25.87 -26.45
C SER A 886 16.35 25.04 -27.71
N LEU A 887 15.43 24.12 -28.04
CA LEU A 887 15.53 23.17 -29.17
C LEU A 887 15.73 23.89 -30.51
N ILE A 888 14.97 24.96 -30.75
CA ILE A 888 15.06 25.78 -31.97
C ILE A 888 16.46 26.39 -32.11
N ASN A 889 17.02 26.91 -31.02
CA ASN A 889 18.36 27.49 -31.03
C ASN A 889 19.45 26.42 -31.15
N THR A 890 19.35 25.29 -30.46
CA THR A 890 20.32 24.18 -30.58
C THR A 890 20.35 23.59 -31.99
N ALA A 891 19.20 23.34 -32.63
CA ALA A 891 19.15 22.84 -34.00
C ALA A 891 19.74 23.85 -35.01
N ARG A 892 19.39 25.14 -34.88
CA ARG A 892 19.93 26.22 -35.74
C ARG A 892 21.43 26.45 -35.49
N GLN A 893 21.91 26.35 -34.26
CA GLN A 893 23.33 26.45 -33.90
C GLN A 893 24.13 25.25 -34.43
N ASN A 894 23.66 24.02 -34.23
CA ASN A 894 24.34 22.81 -34.72
C ASN A 894 24.43 22.80 -36.25
N TYR A 895 23.35 23.12 -36.95
CA TYR A 895 23.37 23.19 -38.41
C TYR A 895 24.25 24.33 -38.94
N SER A 896 24.14 25.55 -38.40
CA SER A 896 24.98 26.68 -38.84
C SER A 896 26.47 26.52 -38.49
N ALA A 897 26.80 25.90 -37.34
CA ALA A 897 28.17 25.54 -37.00
C ALA A 897 28.75 24.47 -37.94
N ASN A 898 27.94 23.50 -38.36
CA ASN A 898 28.36 22.47 -39.31
C ASN A 898 28.44 23.01 -40.75
N LEU A 899 27.56 23.91 -41.19
CA LEU A 899 27.72 24.61 -42.48
C LEU A 899 29.00 25.46 -42.51
N ARG A 900 29.31 26.21 -41.45
CA ARG A 900 30.59 26.94 -41.31
C ARG A 900 31.81 26.00 -41.36
N ARG A 901 31.71 24.78 -40.80
CA ARG A 901 32.77 23.74 -40.90
C ARG A 901 32.97 23.20 -42.31
N LEU A 902 32.01 23.35 -43.23
CA LEU A 902 32.17 23.04 -44.65
C LEU A 902 32.80 24.20 -45.47
N SER A 903 33.21 25.30 -44.82
CA SER A 903 33.66 26.53 -45.48
C SER A 903 32.60 27.17 -46.39
N ILE A 904 31.32 26.86 -46.18
CA ILE A 904 30.19 27.54 -46.83
C ILE A 904 30.11 28.97 -46.29
N SER A 905 29.88 29.95 -47.15
CA SER A 905 29.90 31.37 -46.76
C SER A 905 28.79 31.71 -45.76
N GLU A 906 28.96 32.78 -44.99
CA GLU A 906 27.91 33.22 -44.05
C GLU A 906 26.65 33.71 -44.78
N GLU A 907 26.80 34.29 -45.98
CA GLU A 907 25.68 34.68 -46.84
C GLU A 907 24.93 33.46 -47.37
N GLU A 908 25.62 32.43 -47.87
CA GLU A 908 24.99 31.21 -48.36
C GLU A 908 24.36 30.41 -47.20
N THR A 909 25.02 30.38 -46.04
CA THR A 909 24.47 29.82 -44.80
C THR A 909 23.17 30.54 -44.42
N ALA A 910 23.17 31.88 -44.43
CA ALA A 910 21.98 32.68 -44.14
C ALA A 910 20.88 32.53 -45.21
N MET A 911 21.25 32.32 -46.47
CA MET A 911 20.32 32.09 -47.58
C MET A 911 19.64 30.73 -47.47
N ARG A 912 20.42 29.65 -47.28
CA ARG A 912 19.91 28.29 -47.04
C ARG A 912 19.02 28.23 -45.80
N MET A 913 19.40 28.91 -44.72
CA MET A 913 18.55 29.06 -43.53
C MET A 913 17.19 29.70 -43.85
N ARG A 914 17.17 30.82 -44.59
CA ARG A 914 15.91 31.49 -44.98
C ARG A 914 15.04 30.61 -45.89
N GLN A 915 15.62 29.90 -46.86
CA GLN A 915 14.89 28.98 -47.75
C GLN A 915 14.22 27.84 -46.98
N ILE A 916 14.90 27.30 -45.96
CA ILE A 916 14.35 26.24 -45.12
C ILE A 916 13.25 26.79 -44.18
N GLU A 917 13.34 28.05 -43.78
CA GLU A 917 12.35 28.73 -42.92
C GLU A 917 11.13 29.29 -43.68
N SER A 918 11.25 29.63 -44.97
CA SER A 918 10.10 29.96 -45.83
C SER A 918 9.38 28.71 -46.37
N GLY A 919 10.12 27.60 -46.53
CA GLY A 919 9.59 26.32 -47.00
C GLY A 919 9.47 26.20 -48.54
N GLU A 920 9.89 27.24 -49.27
CA GLU A 920 9.82 27.36 -50.73
C GLU A 920 10.77 26.39 -51.44
N THR A 921 10.48 26.08 -52.71
CA THR A 921 11.34 25.29 -53.59
C THR A 921 12.33 26.18 -54.34
N VAL A 922 13.45 25.61 -54.79
CA VAL A 922 14.53 26.36 -55.46
C VAL A 922 14.05 27.07 -56.72
N ASP A 923 13.07 26.50 -57.41
CA ASP A 923 12.50 27.03 -58.65
C ASP A 923 11.65 28.30 -58.44
N ASP A 924 11.05 28.51 -57.26
CA ASP A 924 10.15 29.63 -56.99
C ASP A 924 10.91 30.97 -56.91
N LEU A 925 12.09 30.98 -56.27
CA LEU A 925 12.95 32.16 -56.15
C LEU A 925 13.71 32.51 -57.44
N ALA A 926 13.74 31.59 -58.42
CA ALA A 926 14.23 31.88 -59.76
C ALA A 926 13.26 32.77 -60.57
N ALA A 927 11.97 32.83 -60.18
CA ALA A 927 10.99 33.71 -60.80
C ALA A 927 11.10 35.17 -60.30
N THR A 928 11.45 35.38 -59.03
CA THR A 928 11.50 36.73 -58.40
C THR A 928 12.80 37.50 -58.63
N SER A 929 13.81 36.88 -59.25
CA SER A 929 15.16 37.45 -59.44
C SER A 929 15.43 38.01 -60.85
N ARG A 930 14.37 38.31 -61.63
CA ARG A 930 14.47 38.86 -63.00
C ARG A 930 13.68 40.14 -63.25
N THR A 931 14.18 41.25 -62.75
CA THR A 931 14.20 42.57 -63.45
C THR A 931 15.40 43.39 -62.93
N PRO A 932 15.94 44.32 -63.73
CA PRO A 932 17.35 44.75 -63.64
C PRO A 932 17.68 45.72 -62.51
#